data_AF-A0A7C5PCQ1-F1
#
_entry.id   AF-A0A7C5PCQ1-F1
#
_cell.length_a   1.000
_cell.length_b   1.000
_cell.length_c   1.000
_cell.angle_alpha   90.00
_cell.angle_beta   90.00
_cell.angle_gamma   90.00
#
_symmetry.space_group_name_H-M   'P 1'
#
loop_
_entity.id
_entity.type
_entity.pdbx_description
1 polymer ?
#
loop_
_entity_poly.entity_id
_entity_poly.type
_entity_poly.pdbx_seq_one_letter_code
_entity_poly.pdbx_strand_id
1 'polypeptide(L)'
;MGAPPLERTRGGSGRLAGEALVVNAAAGTPVIGIDVGSTTVKCTLVDPATLRILWSRYRRHETRQAQALAQMLEEAEAEFPELARDGGQAFITGSGAGPLAEAVGAGFVQEVNAVTLAVEHRHPEVRSVIELGGQDAKIILFQDDPAGGPRRVLTSMNDKCASGTGATIDKCLLKTGLSHAALAELRFDPERLHPVAAKCGVFAETDIVNLVKAGVPPGEVMNSLADAIVMQNLSVLTRGNTLQAQVLLLGGPNAYLPFLQAAWRLRIPQTWAERGYTPPGDGDPEACIRVPEDAQYYAAFGAVVFGVQAAGEPLAYRGAAGVHAFIRDDRRVRLGEAAGPGLLAEDEDLEAFRRRYRVPVFKPPALPAGARVGGYIGLDGGSTSSKAVLIDAQGELLAKAYRLSQGNPIDDTKGLLAELRDQVRARGCDLEVLGFGATGYAADVLDQALQADANIVETVAHMMSAQRYCGDDVDVICDIGGQDIKVLFLQNGVIKSFRLSNQCSAGNGMLLQAMADQFGVALQDFAEVAFQARLAPRFSYGCAVFLDADRVNFQKEGFSREEMFAGLAQVLPKNIWQYVVQIPRLAELGRKFVLQGGTQYNLAAVKAQVDYIRSRVPGAEVRVHPHCGEAGAIGAALEARWQVGQRGESRFIGLEAAIHLEYTARTDATTRCGFCDNHCARTFIDTRTPQGATSRYI
;
A
#
# COMPACT_ATOMS: atom_id res chain seq x y z
N MET A 1 -29.47 -42.61 -3.98
CA MET A 1 -29.20 -42.43 -5.42
C MET A 1 -27.87 -41.72 -5.54
N GLY A 2 -26.78 -42.48 -5.68
CA GLY A 2 -25.42 -41.96 -5.76
C GLY A 2 -25.07 -41.63 -7.21
N ALA A 3 -24.54 -40.43 -7.44
CA ALA A 3 -23.99 -40.03 -8.73
C ALA A 3 -22.64 -40.73 -8.97
N PRO A 4 -22.31 -41.13 -10.21
CA PRO A 4 -21.08 -41.86 -10.52
C PRO A 4 -19.85 -40.94 -10.51
N PRO A 5 -18.63 -41.47 -10.29
CA PRO A 5 -17.41 -40.69 -10.36
C PRO A 5 -17.01 -40.41 -11.83
N LEU A 6 -16.64 -39.17 -12.10
CA LEU A 6 -16.08 -38.69 -13.36
C LEU A 6 -14.78 -39.43 -13.69
N GLU A 7 -14.77 -40.11 -14.85
CA GLU A 7 -13.60 -40.74 -15.45
C GLU A 7 -12.50 -39.70 -15.75
N ARG A 8 -11.28 -40.01 -15.30
CA ARG A 8 -10.06 -39.30 -15.71
C ARG A 8 -9.77 -39.62 -17.17
N THR A 9 -9.97 -38.67 -18.06
CA THR A 9 -9.45 -38.72 -19.43
C THR A 9 -7.92 -38.71 -19.40
N ARG A 10 -7.31 -39.86 -19.71
CA ARG A 10 -5.87 -39.98 -20.02
C ARG A 10 -5.61 -39.26 -21.33
N GLY A 11 -5.06 -38.04 -21.27
CA GLY A 11 -4.47 -37.38 -22.43
C GLY A 11 -3.22 -38.17 -22.86
N GLY A 12 -3.26 -38.75 -24.06
CA GLY A 12 -2.15 -39.51 -24.61
C GLY A 12 -0.94 -38.62 -24.89
N SER A 13 0.20 -38.97 -24.31
CA SER A 13 1.52 -38.43 -24.67
C SER A 13 1.99 -39.10 -25.96
N GLY A 14 1.62 -38.54 -27.11
CA GLY A 14 2.22 -38.88 -28.38
C GLY A 14 3.54 -38.12 -28.54
N ARG A 15 4.66 -38.84 -28.64
CA ARG A 15 5.93 -38.28 -29.11
C ARG A 15 5.77 -37.79 -30.56
N LEU A 16 6.16 -36.55 -30.85
CA LEU A 16 6.71 -36.19 -32.14
C LEU A 16 8.19 -36.56 -32.11
N ALA A 17 8.52 -37.72 -32.69
CA ALA A 17 9.89 -38.07 -32.98
C ALA A 17 10.23 -37.54 -34.38
N GLY A 18 11.20 -36.63 -34.46
CA GLY A 18 12.07 -36.48 -35.62
C GLY A 18 11.46 -35.93 -36.91
N GLU A 19 10.82 -34.77 -36.87
CA GLU A 19 10.80 -33.83 -38.00
C GLU A 19 11.00 -32.42 -37.42
N ALA A 20 11.95 -31.66 -37.98
CA ALA A 20 12.13 -30.26 -37.64
C ALA A 20 10.87 -29.50 -38.07
N LEU A 21 9.94 -29.28 -37.13
CA LEU A 21 8.76 -28.47 -37.38
C LEU A 21 9.21 -27.01 -37.43
N VAL A 22 9.42 -26.53 -38.65
CA VAL A 22 9.82 -25.16 -38.96
C VAL A 22 8.66 -24.25 -38.55
N VAL A 23 8.93 -23.36 -37.61
CA VAL A 23 8.13 -22.16 -37.37
C VAL A 23 7.93 -21.48 -38.73
N ASN A 24 6.69 -21.25 -39.13
CA ASN A 24 6.32 -20.61 -40.40
C ASN A 24 6.61 -19.09 -40.37
N ALA A 25 7.69 -18.68 -39.70
CA ALA A 25 8.26 -17.35 -39.83
C ALA A 25 9.02 -17.36 -41.16
N ALA A 26 8.81 -16.34 -42.01
CA ALA A 26 9.67 -16.16 -43.17
C ALA A 26 11.13 -16.23 -42.69
N ALA A 27 11.90 -17.18 -43.21
CA ALA A 27 13.20 -17.58 -42.68
C ALA A 27 14.06 -16.34 -42.35
N GLY A 28 14.35 -16.13 -41.06
CA GLY A 28 15.15 -15.00 -40.57
C GLY A 28 14.38 -13.88 -39.84
N THR A 29 13.04 -13.90 -39.80
CA THR A 29 12.27 -12.89 -39.04
C THR A 29 12.35 -13.17 -37.52
N PRO A 30 12.77 -12.20 -36.67
CA PRO A 30 12.79 -12.38 -35.23
C PRO A 30 11.40 -12.62 -34.63
N VAL A 31 11.34 -13.38 -33.53
CA VAL A 31 10.10 -13.67 -32.80
C VAL A 31 10.04 -12.83 -31.53
N ILE A 32 8.86 -12.27 -31.24
CA ILE A 32 8.63 -11.39 -30.09
C ILE A 32 8.16 -12.20 -28.89
N GLY A 33 8.85 -12.06 -27.77
CA GLY A 33 8.44 -12.50 -26.45
C GLY A 33 7.97 -11.32 -25.62
N ILE A 34 6.82 -11.43 -24.99
CA ILE A 34 6.22 -10.34 -24.21
C ILE A 34 5.86 -10.88 -22.82
N ASP A 35 6.29 -10.19 -21.77
CA ASP A 35 5.80 -10.40 -20.40
C ASP A 35 5.12 -9.12 -19.90
N VAL A 36 3.79 -9.17 -19.78
CA VAL A 36 2.98 -8.09 -19.18
C VAL A 36 2.73 -8.44 -17.71
N GLY A 37 3.66 -8.00 -16.86
CA GLY A 37 3.57 -8.16 -15.42
C GLY A 37 2.65 -7.13 -14.73
N SER A 38 2.53 -7.23 -13.42
CA SER A 38 1.69 -6.34 -12.58
C SER A 38 2.25 -4.94 -12.36
N THR A 39 3.56 -4.76 -12.55
CA THR A 39 4.26 -3.47 -12.41
C THR A 39 5.05 -3.07 -13.65
N THR A 40 5.37 -4.03 -14.53
CA THR A 40 6.33 -3.87 -15.62
C THR A 40 5.87 -4.62 -16.87
N VAL A 41 6.20 -4.06 -18.04
CA VAL A 41 6.15 -4.75 -19.33
C VAL A 41 7.58 -5.05 -19.73
N LYS A 42 7.81 -6.25 -20.27
CA LYS A 42 9.08 -6.62 -20.90
C LYS A 42 8.83 -7.18 -22.29
N CYS A 43 9.71 -6.83 -23.21
CA CYS A 43 9.70 -7.38 -24.56
C CYS A 43 11.10 -7.86 -24.93
N THR A 44 11.17 -9.00 -25.62
CA THR A 44 12.41 -9.55 -26.21
C THR A 44 12.15 -9.90 -27.66
N LEU A 45 13.05 -9.53 -28.56
CA LEU A 45 13.12 -10.05 -29.92
C LEU A 45 14.20 -11.11 -29.97
N VAL A 46 13.85 -12.29 -30.45
CA VAL A 46 14.71 -13.47 -30.40
C VAL A 46 14.84 -14.05 -31.80
N ASP A 47 16.08 -14.36 -32.18
CA ASP A 47 16.37 -15.13 -33.39
C ASP A 47 15.81 -16.55 -33.23
N PRO A 48 14.85 -17.00 -34.07
CA PRO A 48 14.24 -18.32 -33.91
C PRO A 48 15.20 -19.50 -34.18
N ALA A 49 16.30 -19.29 -34.91
CA ALA A 49 17.28 -20.32 -35.21
C ALA A 49 18.34 -20.46 -34.12
N THR A 50 18.81 -19.33 -33.58
CA THR A 50 19.89 -19.34 -32.57
C THR A 50 19.39 -19.17 -31.13
N LEU A 51 18.13 -18.77 -30.95
CA LEU A 51 17.52 -18.39 -29.67
C LEU A 51 18.31 -17.30 -28.91
N ARG A 52 19.07 -16.47 -29.63
CA ARG A 52 19.73 -15.29 -29.07
C ARG A 52 18.76 -14.13 -29.01
N ILE A 53 18.77 -13.40 -27.89
CA ILE A 53 18.04 -12.13 -27.77
C ILE A 53 18.79 -11.08 -28.61
N LEU A 54 18.10 -10.53 -29.62
CA LEU A 54 18.61 -9.49 -30.51
C LEU A 54 18.29 -8.09 -29.98
N TRP A 55 17.17 -7.97 -29.27
CA TRP A 55 16.70 -6.71 -28.69
C TRP A 55 15.84 -7.00 -27.47
N SER A 56 15.90 -6.13 -26.47
CA SER A 56 15.06 -6.24 -25.28
C SER A 56 14.75 -4.88 -24.68
N ARG A 57 13.57 -4.78 -24.04
CA ARG A 57 13.16 -3.61 -23.27
C ARG A 57 12.45 -4.04 -22.00
N TYR A 58 12.74 -3.32 -20.91
CA TYR A 58 12.08 -3.42 -19.62
C TYR A 58 11.54 -2.04 -19.25
N ARG A 59 10.25 -1.93 -18.91
CA ARG A 59 9.62 -0.65 -18.56
C ARG A 59 8.62 -0.85 -17.44
N ARG A 60 8.71 -0.03 -16.39
CA ARG A 60 7.62 0.10 -15.43
C ARG A 60 6.45 0.78 -16.13
N HIS A 61 5.29 0.14 -16.15
CA HIS A 61 4.15 0.66 -16.92
C HIS A 61 3.34 1.70 -16.15
N GLU A 62 3.62 1.92 -14.86
CA GLU A 62 2.94 2.93 -14.02
C GLU A 62 1.42 2.89 -14.19
N THR A 63 0.85 1.69 -14.03
CA THR A 63 -0.59 1.39 -14.20
C THR A 63 -1.16 1.47 -15.64
N ARG A 64 -0.32 1.75 -16.65
CA ARG A 64 -0.70 1.88 -18.07
C ARG A 64 -0.13 0.75 -18.93
N GLN A 65 -0.53 -0.49 -18.64
CA GLN A 65 0.01 -1.71 -19.29
C GLN A 65 -0.10 -1.67 -20.83
N ALA A 66 -1.30 -1.41 -21.36
CA ALA A 66 -1.54 -1.39 -22.79
C ALA A 66 -0.73 -0.29 -23.50
N GLN A 67 -0.66 0.91 -22.92
CA GLN A 67 0.10 2.03 -23.49
C GLN A 67 1.61 1.75 -23.47
N ALA A 68 2.13 1.22 -22.37
CA ALA A 68 3.54 0.86 -22.26
C ALA A 68 3.90 -0.24 -23.29
N LEU A 69 3.03 -1.24 -23.45
CA LEU A 69 3.21 -2.27 -24.47
C LEU A 69 3.17 -1.70 -25.89
N ALA A 70 2.19 -0.84 -26.20
CA ALA A 70 2.09 -0.21 -27.52
C ALA A 70 3.37 0.54 -27.88
N GLN A 71 3.90 1.37 -26.97
CA GLN A 71 5.16 2.09 -27.18
C GLN A 71 6.35 1.16 -27.39
N MET A 72 6.44 0.06 -26.64
CA MET A 72 7.53 -0.91 -26.79
C MET A 72 7.45 -1.66 -28.12
N LEU A 73 6.23 -1.96 -28.60
CA LEU A 73 6.03 -2.55 -29.92
C LEU A 73 6.34 -1.54 -31.04
N GLU A 74 6.01 -0.26 -30.88
CA GLU A 74 6.40 0.80 -31.84
C GLU A 74 7.93 0.91 -31.95
N GLU A 75 8.64 0.88 -30.82
CA GLU A 75 10.11 0.87 -30.79
C GLU A 75 10.67 -0.38 -31.51
N ALA A 76 10.11 -1.55 -31.24
CA ALA A 76 10.51 -2.80 -31.87
C ALA A 76 10.26 -2.79 -33.40
N GLU A 77 9.08 -2.35 -33.84
CA GLU A 77 8.69 -2.27 -35.25
C GLU A 77 9.51 -1.22 -36.02
N ALA A 78 9.91 -0.13 -35.35
CA ALA A 78 10.78 0.89 -35.96
C ALA A 78 12.22 0.38 -36.14
N GLU A 79 12.75 -0.39 -35.19
CA GLU A 79 14.09 -0.98 -35.26
C GLU A 79 14.15 -2.23 -36.17
N PHE A 80 13.05 -2.98 -36.28
CA PHE A 80 12.92 -4.22 -37.07
C PHE A 80 11.67 -4.19 -37.98
N PRO A 81 11.70 -3.43 -39.09
CA PRO A 81 10.54 -3.26 -39.98
C PRO A 81 10.01 -4.57 -40.60
N GLU A 82 10.84 -5.61 -40.67
CA GLU A 82 10.46 -6.96 -41.08
C GLU A 82 9.33 -7.55 -40.23
N LEU A 83 9.18 -7.15 -38.96
CA LEU A 83 8.10 -7.62 -38.09
C LEU A 83 6.72 -7.24 -38.65
N ALA A 84 6.59 -6.02 -39.17
CA ALA A 84 5.36 -5.53 -39.77
C ALA A 84 5.20 -6.00 -41.23
N ARG A 85 6.31 -6.10 -41.97
CA ARG A 85 6.31 -6.44 -43.41
C ARG A 85 6.06 -7.93 -43.67
N ASP A 86 6.70 -8.80 -42.90
CA ASP A 86 6.79 -10.24 -43.20
C ASP A 86 5.80 -11.08 -42.36
N GLY A 87 4.94 -10.42 -41.57
CA GLY A 87 3.98 -11.08 -40.69
C GLY A 87 4.67 -11.70 -39.47
N GLY A 88 5.24 -10.85 -38.61
CA GLY A 88 5.97 -11.27 -37.41
C GLY A 88 5.18 -12.20 -36.50
N GLN A 89 5.86 -12.84 -35.55
CA GLN A 89 5.23 -13.71 -34.57
C GLN A 89 5.48 -13.21 -33.17
N ALA A 90 4.46 -13.29 -32.33
CA ALA A 90 4.54 -12.86 -30.94
C ALA A 90 3.95 -13.92 -30.00
N PHE A 91 4.59 -14.07 -28.85
CA PHE A 91 4.13 -14.88 -27.73
C PHE A 91 4.12 -14.03 -26.48
N ILE A 92 3.03 -14.11 -25.72
CA ILE A 92 2.75 -13.23 -24.60
C ILE A 92 2.46 -14.03 -23.33
N THR A 93 3.00 -13.56 -22.22
CA THR A 93 2.83 -14.14 -20.89
C THR A 93 2.74 -13.06 -19.82
N GLY A 94 2.59 -13.47 -18.58
CA GLY A 94 2.47 -12.59 -17.43
C GLY A 94 1.04 -12.29 -17.06
N SER A 95 0.89 -11.71 -15.87
CA SER A 95 -0.40 -11.50 -15.23
C SER A 95 -1.40 -10.67 -16.06
N GLY A 96 -0.95 -9.73 -16.90
CA GLY A 96 -1.77 -8.85 -17.74
C GLY A 96 -1.82 -9.23 -19.22
N ALA A 97 -1.33 -10.42 -19.59
CA ALA A 97 -1.31 -10.87 -20.98
C ALA A 97 -2.69 -11.14 -21.57
N GLY A 98 -3.62 -11.69 -20.80
CA GLY A 98 -4.90 -12.22 -21.31
C GLY A 98 -5.66 -11.23 -22.21
N PRO A 99 -5.99 -10.02 -21.71
CA PRO A 99 -6.73 -9.02 -22.50
C PRO A 99 -5.95 -8.45 -23.69
N LEU A 100 -4.62 -8.56 -23.69
CA LEU A 100 -3.74 -7.97 -24.71
C LEU A 100 -3.29 -8.98 -25.77
N ALA A 101 -3.41 -10.28 -25.51
CA ALA A 101 -2.94 -11.32 -26.43
C ALA A 101 -3.62 -11.23 -27.80
N GLU A 102 -4.95 -11.11 -27.83
CA GLU A 102 -5.69 -10.96 -29.09
C GLU A 102 -5.43 -9.61 -29.76
N ALA A 103 -5.27 -8.55 -28.97
CA ALA A 103 -4.98 -7.20 -29.48
C ALA A 103 -3.62 -7.16 -30.20
N VAL A 104 -2.60 -7.78 -29.63
CA VAL A 104 -1.26 -7.91 -30.25
C VAL A 104 -1.27 -8.92 -31.41
N GLY A 105 -2.19 -9.89 -31.38
CA GLY A 105 -2.08 -11.08 -32.22
C GLY A 105 -0.95 -11.99 -31.75
N ALA A 106 -0.82 -12.19 -30.43
CA ALA A 106 0.20 -13.04 -29.81
C ALA A 106 -0.39 -14.35 -29.27
N GLY A 107 0.36 -15.44 -29.36
CA GLY A 107 0.04 -16.70 -28.70
C GLY A 107 0.22 -16.58 -27.18
N PHE A 108 -0.80 -16.93 -26.40
CA PHE A 108 -0.72 -16.89 -24.93
C PHE A 108 0.08 -18.08 -24.38
N VAL A 109 1.03 -17.80 -23.50
CA VAL A 109 1.82 -18.81 -22.78
C VAL A 109 1.66 -18.59 -21.29
N GLN A 110 1.44 -19.67 -20.53
CA GLN A 110 1.41 -19.58 -19.07
C GLN A 110 2.82 -19.28 -18.53
N GLU A 111 2.91 -18.30 -17.63
CA GLU A 111 4.19 -17.71 -17.17
C GLU A 111 5.15 -18.71 -16.53
N VAL A 112 4.65 -19.62 -15.69
CA VAL A 112 5.48 -20.65 -15.06
C VAL A 112 6.05 -21.57 -16.14
N ASN A 113 5.24 -21.98 -17.12
CA ASN A 113 5.71 -22.80 -18.24
C ASN A 113 6.76 -22.06 -19.08
N ALA A 114 6.56 -20.77 -19.36
CA ALA A 114 7.54 -19.95 -20.06
C ALA A 114 8.88 -19.92 -19.32
N VAL A 115 8.88 -19.60 -18.02
CA VAL A 115 10.09 -19.56 -17.19
C VAL A 115 10.75 -20.95 -17.13
N THR A 116 9.98 -22.02 -16.96
CA THR A 116 10.47 -23.40 -16.98
C THR A 116 11.24 -23.70 -18.27
N LEU A 117 10.66 -23.41 -19.43
CA LEU A 117 11.30 -23.65 -20.72
C LEU A 117 12.56 -22.79 -20.94
N ALA A 118 12.53 -21.53 -20.51
CA ALA A 118 13.70 -20.66 -20.55
C ALA A 118 14.87 -21.25 -19.73
N VAL A 119 14.58 -21.77 -18.54
CA VAL A 119 15.58 -22.36 -17.64
C VAL A 119 16.07 -23.70 -18.16
N GLU A 120 15.19 -24.59 -18.62
CA GLU A 120 15.60 -25.87 -19.21
C GLU A 120 16.49 -25.69 -20.44
N HIS A 121 16.22 -24.65 -21.24
CA HIS A 121 17.02 -24.33 -22.42
C HIS A 121 18.39 -23.71 -22.09
N ARG A 122 18.44 -22.68 -21.22
CA ARG A 122 19.68 -21.93 -20.94
C ARG A 122 20.53 -22.55 -19.83
N HIS A 123 19.91 -23.26 -18.89
CA HIS A 123 20.53 -23.77 -17.66
C HIS A 123 20.03 -25.18 -17.32
N PRO A 124 20.33 -26.20 -18.16
CA PRO A 124 19.88 -27.57 -17.93
C PRO A 124 20.43 -28.18 -16.62
N GLU A 125 21.44 -27.57 -15.99
CA GLU A 125 21.98 -27.95 -14.69
C GLU A 125 21.19 -27.39 -13.49
N VAL A 126 20.39 -26.35 -13.67
CA VAL A 126 19.61 -25.73 -12.59
C VAL A 126 18.60 -26.71 -12.00
N ARG A 127 18.46 -26.68 -10.67
CA ARG A 127 17.49 -27.51 -9.94
C ARG A 127 16.46 -26.71 -9.18
N SER A 128 16.75 -25.45 -8.89
CA SER A 128 15.84 -24.56 -8.17
C SER A 128 15.83 -23.18 -8.80
N VAL A 129 14.65 -22.60 -8.96
CA VAL A 129 14.47 -21.22 -9.40
C VAL A 129 13.68 -20.48 -8.36
N ILE A 130 14.12 -19.27 -8.03
CA ILE A 130 13.40 -18.32 -7.20
C ILE A 130 13.17 -17.08 -8.05
N GLU A 131 11.93 -16.86 -8.46
CA GLU A 131 11.54 -15.68 -9.22
C GLU A 131 10.81 -14.71 -8.29
N LEU A 132 11.28 -13.46 -8.24
CA LEU A 132 10.59 -12.39 -7.52
C LEU A 132 9.97 -11.41 -8.51
N GLY A 133 8.65 -11.35 -8.54
CA GLY A 133 7.87 -10.42 -9.36
C GLY A 133 7.45 -9.17 -8.59
N GLY A 134 6.63 -8.35 -9.26
CA GLY A 134 6.05 -7.16 -8.65
C GLY A 134 5.01 -7.48 -7.58
N GLN A 135 4.16 -8.47 -7.80
CA GLN A 135 3.04 -8.80 -6.90
C GLN A 135 2.98 -10.29 -6.51
N ASP A 136 3.82 -11.11 -7.15
CA ASP A 136 3.97 -12.53 -6.89
C ASP A 136 5.45 -12.88 -6.74
N ALA A 137 5.68 -14.03 -6.13
CA ALA A 137 6.96 -14.71 -6.03
C ALA A 137 6.73 -16.19 -6.32
N LYS A 138 7.71 -16.84 -6.95
CA LYS A 138 7.59 -18.22 -7.40
C LYS A 138 8.83 -19.00 -7.03
N ILE A 139 8.63 -20.23 -6.59
CA ILE A 139 9.68 -21.24 -6.50
C ILE A 139 9.34 -22.38 -7.46
N ILE A 140 10.29 -22.70 -8.35
CA ILE A 140 10.22 -23.82 -9.28
C ILE A 140 11.34 -24.79 -8.93
N LEU A 141 10.99 -26.05 -8.70
CA LEU A 141 11.93 -27.13 -8.40
C LEU A 141 11.90 -28.14 -9.53
N PHE A 142 13.07 -28.48 -10.04
CA PHE A 142 13.26 -29.49 -11.08
C PHE A 142 13.77 -30.78 -10.43
N GLN A 143 12.98 -31.84 -10.52
CA GLN A 143 13.33 -33.15 -10.00
C GLN A 143 13.60 -34.09 -11.17
N ASP A 144 14.78 -34.69 -11.19
CA ASP A 144 15.10 -35.74 -12.16
C ASP A 144 14.20 -36.97 -11.90
N ASP A 145 13.68 -37.57 -12.96
CA ASP A 145 12.94 -38.83 -12.86
C ASP A 145 13.93 -39.97 -12.57
N PRO A 146 13.77 -40.73 -11.47
CA PRO A 146 14.62 -41.87 -11.16
C PRO A 146 14.70 -42.92 -12.28
N ALA A 147 13.69 -43.00 -13.14
CA ALA A 147 13.63 -43.91 -14.29
C ALA A 147 14.21 -43.33 -15.59
N GLY A 148 14.80 -42.12 -15.55
CA GLY A 148 15.34 -41.43 -16.73
C GLY A 148 14.28 -40.82 -17.65
N GLY A 149 13.05 -40.67 -17.16
CA GLY A 149 11.97 -39.95 -17.84
C GLY A 149 12.09 -38.42 -17.73
N PRO A 150 11.08 -37.67 -18.22
CA PRO A 150 11.11 -36.22 -18.20
C PRO A 150 11.14 -35.68 -16.76
N ARG A 151 11.89 -34.59 -16.56
CA ARG A 151 11.99 -33.96 -15.24
C ARG A 151 10.60 -33.56 -14.73
N ARG A 152 10.37 -33.83 -13.46
CA ARG A 152 9.18 -33.36 -12.77
C ARG A 152 9.41 -31.93 -12.29
N VAL A 153 8.51 -31.04 -12.68
CA VAL A 153 8.53 -29.63 -12.27
C VAL A 153 7.51 -29.43 -11.14
N LEU A 154 7.99 -29.03 -9.96
CA LEU A 154 7.15 -28.65 -8.82
C LEU A 154 7.15 -27.14 -8.67
N THR A 155 5.96 -26.54 -8.58
CA THR A 155 5.81 -25.09 -8.58
C THR A 155 5.00 -24.64 -7.38
N SER A 156 5.40 -23.50 -6.82
CA SER A 156 4.73 -22.85 -5.71
C SER A 156 4.78 -21.34 -5.91
N MET A 157 3.67 -20.67 -5.59
CA MET A 157 3.46 -19.24 -5.81
C MET A 157 2.61 -18.67 -4.68
N ASN A 158 2.85 -17.40 -4.32
CA ASN A 158 1.89 -16.55 -3.60
C ASN A 158 1.13 -15.68 -4.60
N ASP A 159 -0.09 -16.06 -4.92
CA ASP A 159 -0.93 -15.42 -5.94
C ASP A 159 -1.87 -14.34 -5.38
N LYS A 160 -2.16 -14.39 -4.07
CA LYS A 160 -3.14 -13.49 -3.41
C LYS A 160 -2.56 -12.57 -2.34
N CYS A 161 -1.30 -12.76 -1.97
CA CYS A 161 -0.65 -11.97 -0.93
C CYS A 161 0.67 -11.43 -1.46
N ALA A 162 0.69 -10.15 -1.83
CA ALA A 162 1.87 -9.42 -2.28
C ALA A 162 3.00 -9.32 -1.23
N SER A 163 2.78 -9.89 -0.03
CA SER A 163 3.78 -9.97 1.02
C SER A 163 4.98 -10.77 0.54
N GLY A 164 6.17 -10.23 0.73
CA GLY A 164 7.40 -10.90 0.29
C GLY A 164 7.73 -10.71 -1.19
N THR A 165 7.18 -9.70 -1.87
CA THR A 165 7.38 -9.41 -3.31
C THR A 165 7.94 -8.01 -3.54
N GLY A 166 8.24 -7.67 -4.80
CA GLY A 166 8.73 -6.33 -5.18
C GLY A 166 7.82 -5.18 -4.73
N ALA A 167 6.50 -5.35 -4.72
CA ALA A 167 5.57 -4.32 -4.25
C ALA A 167 5.71 -4.03 -2.75
N THR A 168 6.10 -5.03 -1.94
CA THR A 168 6.39 -4.79 -0.52
C THR A 168 7.64 -3.93 -0.38
N ILE A 169 8.68 -4.20 -1.18
CA ILE A 169 9.91 -3.39 -1.21
C ILE A 169 9.58 -1.95 -1.60
N ASP A 170 8.81 -1.73 -2.67
CA ASP A 170 8.43 -0.39 -3.14
C ASP A 170 7.64 0.39 -2.07
N LYS A 171 6.65 -0.26 -1.43
CA LYS A 171 5.83 0.38 -0.38
C LYS A 171 6.65 0.75 0.85
N CYS A 172 7.50 -0.16 1.31
CA CYS A 172 8.37 0.10 2.46
C CYS A 172 9.44 1.15 2.15
N LEU A 173 9.96 1.18 0.93
CA LEU A 173 10.93 2.20 0.48
C LEU A 173 10.35 3.62 0.62
N LEU A 174 9.09 3.82 0.24
CA LEU A 174 8.41 5.11 0.42
C LEU A 174 8.37 5.55 1.90
N LYS A 175 8.31 4.60 2.84
CA LYS A 175 8.28 4.88 4.29
C LYS A 175 9.65 5.22 4.86
N THR A 176 10.72 4.72 4.25
CA THR A 176 12.10 5.01 4.69
C THR A 176 12.64 6.30 4.09
N GLY A 177 11.99 6.86 3.06
CA GLY A 177 12.41 8.10 2.38
C GLY A 177 13.62 7.92 1.45
N LEU A 178 14.08 6.68 1.26
CA LEU A 178 15.17 6.38 0.32
C LEU A 178 14.70 6.48 -1.13
N SER A 179 15.60 6.91 -2.02
CA SER A 179 15.37 6.87 -3.45
C SER A 179 15.61 5.45 -4.01
N HIS A 180 15.05 5.15 -5.18
CA HIS A 180 15.33 3.89 -5.87
C HIS A 180 16.81 3.75 -6.24
N ALA A 181 17.49 4.86 -6.54
CA ALA A 181 18.94 4.87 -6.81
C ALA A 181 19.73 4.47 -5.55
N ALA A 182 19.40 5.05 -4.39
CA ALA A 182 20.04 4.67 -3.13
C ALA A 182 19.76 3.21 -2.75
N LEU A 183 18.57 2.70 -3.04
CA LEU A 183 18.23 1.30 -2.82
C LEU A 183 19.05 0.35 -3.72
N ALA A 184 19.29 0.71 -4.97
CA ALA A 184 20.09 -0.09 -5.91
C ALA A 184 21.57 -0.17 -5.50
N GLU A 185 22.07 0.84 -4.79
CA GLU A 185 23.44 0.89 -4.28
C GLU A 185 23.59 0.24 -2.88
N LEU A 186 22.49 -0.05 -2.19
CA LEU A 186 22.49 -0.61 -0.84
C LEU A 186 23.26 -1.94 -0.80
N ARG A 187 24.00 -2.16 0.28
CA ARG A 187 24.69 -3.41 0.58
C ARG A 187 24.00 -4.15 1.71
N PHE A 188 24.01 -5.47 1.62
CA PHE A 188 23.42 -6.29 2.67
C PHE A 188 24.34 -6.34 3.89
N ASP A 189 23.80 -6.05 5.07
CA ASP A 189 24.51 -6.14 6.35
C ASP A 189 23.71 -7.00 7.34
N PRO A 190 24.12 -8.26 7.58
CA PRO A 190 23.42 -9.16 8.49
C PRO A 190 23.66 -8.85 9.97
N GLU A 191 24.61 -7.97 10.32
CA GLU A 191 24.92 -7.65 11.72
C GLU A 191 23.93 -6.63 12.33
N ARG A 192 23.16 -5.94 11.48
CA ARG A 192 22.27 -4.83 11.87
C ARG A 192 20.81 -5.06 11.45
N LEU A 193 20.33 -6.27 11.68
CA LEU A 193 18.96 -6.66 11.35
C LEU A 193 18.00 -6.45 12.52
N HIS A 194 16.81 -5.96 12.20
CA HIS A 194 15.71 -5.72 13.12
C HIS A 194 14.53 -6.64 12.78
N PRO A 195 13.74 -7.12 13.75
CA PRO A 195 12.59 -7.97 13.46
C PRO A 195 11.54 -7.25 12.59
N VAL A 196 11.13 -7.89 11.49
CA VAL A 196 10.06 -7.40 10.59
C VAL A 196 9.12 -8.55 10.25
N ALA A 197 7.82 -8.38 10.48
CA ALA A 197 6.79 -9.37 10.20
C ALA A 197 6.41 -9.40 8.71
N ALA A 198 7.29 -9.92 7.85
CA ALA A 198 7.09 -9.99 6.40
C ALA A 198 6.07 -11.04 5.90
N LYS A 199 5.31 -11.69 6.79
CA LYS A 199 4.23 -12.62 6.42
C LYS A 199 3.00 -11.90 5.84
N CYS A 200 2.78 -10.66 6.25
CA CYS A 200 1.76 -9.76 5.70
C CYS A 200 2.42 -8.43 5.35
N GLY A 201 2.20 -7.93 4.11
CA GLY A 201 2.77 -6.65 3.68
C GLY A 201 2.34 -5.48 4.56
N VAL A 202 1.11 -5.52 5.11
CA VAL A 202 0.60 -4.48 6.02
C VAL A 202 1.34 -4.47 7.36
N PHE A 203 1.67 -5.65 7.90
CA PHE A 203 2.46 -5.73 9.14
C PHE A 203 3.91 -5.36 8.89
N ALA A 204 4.48 -5.79 7.76
CA ALA A 204 5.79 -5.34 7.34
C ALA A 204 5.84 -3.79 7.27
N GLU A 205 4.90 -3.16 6.57
CA GLU A 205 4.81 -1.69 6.51
C GLU A 205 4.69 -1.03 7.89
N THR A 206 3.89 -1.62 8.79
CA THR A 206 3.72 -1.13 10.16
C THR A 206 5.04 -1.20 10.94
N ASP A 207 5.74 -2.33 10.86
CA ASP A 207 7.03 -2.53 11.51
C ASP A 207 8.08 -1.58 10.94
N ILE A 208 8.12 -1.39 9.62
CA ILE A 208 9.01 -0.43 8.95
C ILE A 208 8.75 0.99 9.46
N VAL A 209 7.50 1.42 9.55
CA VAL A 209 7.15 2.74 10.11
C VAL A 209 7.60 2.85 11.57
N ASN A 210 7.41 1.81 12.38
CA ASN A 210 7.86 1.81 13.77
C ASN A 210 9.39 1.87 13.90
N LEU A 211 10.13 1.16 13.05
CA LEU A 211 11.60 1.21 13.01
C LEU A 211 12.10 2.59 12.60
N VAL A 212 11.50 3.20 11.57
CA VAL A 212 11.82 4.58 11.15
C VAL A 212 11.52 5.55 12.30
N LYS A 213 10.37 5.42 12.98
CA LYS A 213 10.01 6.24 14.15
C LYS A 213 10.97 6.06 15.33
N ALA A 214 11.54 4.86 15.49
CA ALA A 214 12.55 4.57 16.50
C ALA A 214 13.94 5.13 16.14
N GLY A 215 14.09 5.79 14.99
CA GLY A 215 15.34 6.39 14.52
C GLY A 215 16.31 5.39 13.89
N VAL A 216 15.83 4.19 13.51
CA VAL A 216 16.68 3.19 12.84
C VAL A 216 17.06 3.72 11.45
N PRO A 217 18.35 3.67 11.05
CA PRO A 217 18.78 4.15 9.74
C PRO A 217 18.02 3.48 8.59
N PRO A 218 17.57 4.23 7.57
CA PRO A 218 16.81 3.69 6.43
C PRO A 218 17.44 2.47 5.76
N GLY A 219 18.77 2.43 5.64
CA GLY A 219 19.51 1.29 5.09
C GLY A 219 19.37 0.02 5.93
N GLU A 220 19.43 0.13 7.27
CA GLU A 220 19.24 -0.99 8.20
C GLU A 220 17.80 -1.50 8.16
N VAL A 221 16.84 -0.58 8.03
CA VAL A 221 15.42 -0.90 7.85
C VAL A 221 15.18 -1.71 6.56
N MET A 222 15.77 -1.29 5.43
CA MET A 222 15.64 -2.03 4.17
C MET A 222 16.39 -3.36 4.18
N ASN A 223 17.53 -3.44 4.87
CA ASN A 223 18.24 -4.70 5.13
C ASN A 223 17.37 -5.71 5.89
N SER A 224 16.74 -5.25 6.97
CA SER A 224 15.80 -6.02 7.78
C SER A 224 14.61 -6.52 6.95
N LEU A 225 14.10 -5.66 6.05
CA LEU A 225 13.04 -6.05 5.12
C LEU A 225 13.49 -7.13 4.14
N ALA A 226 14.65 -6.98 3.50
CA ALA A 226 15.17 -7.99 2.57
C ALA A 226 15.31 -9.35 3.26
N ASP A 227 15.88 -9.36 4.47
CA ASP A 227 16.04 -10.56 5.27
C ASP A 227 14.70 -11.25 5.54
N ALA A 228 13.72 -10.49 6.00
CA ALA A 228 12.39 -10.99 6.29
C ALA A 228 11.66 -11.50 5.02
N ILE A 229 11.83 -10.83 3.87
CA ILE A 229 11.28 -11.27 2.58
C ILE A 229 11.89 -12.60 2.16
N VAL A 230 13.22 -12.73 2.22
CA VAL A 230 13.94 -13.96 1.85
C VAL A 230 13.50 -15.12 2.74
N MET A 231 13.54 -14.95 4.05
CA MET A 231 13.16 -15.97 5.02
C MET A 231 11.70 -16.41 4.85
N GLN A 232 10.80 -15.45 4.62
CA GLN A 232 9.39 -15.75 4.36
C GLN A 232 9.20 -16.60 3.10
N ASN A 233 9.87 -16.28 2.01
CA ASN A 233 9.79 -17.05 0.77
C ASN A 233 10.36 -18.46 0.96
N LEU A 234 11.51 -18.61 1.64
CA LEU A 234 12.11 -19.91 1.94
C LEU A 234 11.21 -20.76 2.83
N SER A 235 10.55 -20.16 3.82
CA SER A 235 9.65 -20.85 4.73
C SER A 235 8.34 -21.29 4.07
N VAL A 236 7.71 -20.40 3.28
CA VAL A 236 6.35 -20.63 2.75
C VAL A 236 6.35 -21.25 1.37
N LEU A 237 7.15 -20.74 0.43
CA LEU A 237 7.04 -21.16 -0.96
C LEU A 237 7.73 -22.50 -1.24
N THR A 238 8.69 -22.91 -0.42
CA THR A 238 9.33 -24.24 -0.58
C THR A 238 8.37 -25.39 -0.26
N ARG A 239 7.28 -25.14 0.49
CA ARG A 239 6.26 -26.12 0.89
C ARG A 239 6.86 -27.42 1.46
N GLY A 240 7.91 -27.28 2.28
CA GLY A 240 8.62 -28.40 2.90
C GLY A 240 9.67 -29.08 2.02
N ASN A 241 9.79 -28.72 0.74
CA ASN A 241 10.86 -29.23 -0.13
C ASN A 241 12.17 -28.49 0.15
N THR A 242 13.31 -29.16 0.02
CA THR A 242 14.63 -28.53 0.08
C THR A 242 15.01 -28.00 -1.30
N LEU A 243 15.41 -26.73 -1.39
CA LEU A 243 15.99 -26.16 -2.60
C LEU A 243 17.27 -26.93 -2.92
N GLN A 244 17.37 -27.56 -4.08
CA GLN A 244 18.61 -28.19 -4.50
C GLN A 244 19.59 -27.15 -5.06
N ALA A 245 20.89 -27.44 -4.96
CA ALA A 245 21.97 -26.60 -5.49
C ALA A 245 21.82 -26.32 -7.00
N GLN A 246 22.55 -25.33 -7.50
CA GLN A 246 22.29 -24.68 -8.79
C GLN A 246 20.95 -23.93 -8.74
N VAL A 247 20.90 -22.94 -7.85
CA VAL A 247 19.75 -22.05 -7.65
C VAL A 247 19.88 -20.84 -8.58
N LEU A 248 18.81 -20.54 -9.31
CA LEU A 248 18.72 -19.36 -10.17
C LEU A 248 17.78 -18.32 -9.56
N LEU A 249 18.25 -17.09 -9.41
CA LEU A 249 17.45 -15.96 -8.94
C LEU A 249 16.97 -15.14 -10.15
N LEU A 250 15.66 -15.07 -10.35
CA LEU A 250 15.02 -14.42 -11.50
C LEU A 250 14.10 -13.28 -11.08
N GLY A 251 13.72 -12.45 -12.05
CA GLY A 251 12.79 -11.34 -11.87
C GLY A 251 13.46 -10.02 -11.49
N GLY A 252 12.72 -8.92 -11.67
CA GLY A 252 13.25 -7.55 -11.55
C GLY A 252 13.99 -7.26 -10.23
N PRO A 253 13.36 -7.45 -9.05
CA PRO A 253 14.03 -7.29 -7.77
C PRO A 253 15.34 -8.06 -7.65
N ASN A 254 15.38 -9.34 -8.05
CA ASN A 254 16.61 -10.13 -8.00
C ASN A 254 17.66 -9.65 -9.02
N ALA A 255 17.24 -9.09 -10.15
CA ALA A 255 18.14 -8.52 -11.16
C ALA A 255 18.78 -7.20 -10.71
N TYR A 256 17.99 -6.32 -10.08
CA TYR A 256 18.39 -4.92 -9.86
C TYR A 256 18.78 -4.57 -8.41
N LEU A 257 18.57 -5.46 -7.42
CA LEU A 257 18.81 -5.17 -6.01
C LEU A 257 19.92 -6.07 -5.42
N PRO A 258 21.20 -5.63 -5.41
CA PRO A 258 22.32 -6.41 -4.91
C PRO A 258 22.18 -6.84 -3.44
N PHE A 259 21.62 -5.99 -2.57
CA PHE A 259 21.41 -6.34 -1.17
C PHE A 259 20.44 -7.51 -1.00
N LEU A 260 19.41 -7.62 -1.85
CA LEU A 260 18.48 -8.74 -1.83
C LEU A 260 19.16 -10.03 -2.31
N GLN A 261 20.01 -9.95 -3.34
CA GLN A 261 20.79 -11.09 -3.82
C GLN A 261 21.74 -11.61 -2.72
N ALA A 262 22.38 -10.72 -1.98
CA ALA A 262 23.26 -11.08 -0.87
C ALA A 262 22.48 -11.73 0.28
N ALA A 263 21.26 -11.25 0.59
CA ALA A 263 20.39 -11.90 1.56
C ALA A 263 20.02 -13.33 1.14
N TRP A 264 19.70 -13.57 -0.14
CA TRP A 264 19.49 -14.92 -0.67
C TRP A 264 20.73 -15.81 -0.52
N ARG A 265 21.91 -15.28 -0.88
CA ARG A 265 23.20 -16.00 -0.77
C ARG A 265 23.55 -16.37 0.67
N LEU A 266 23.15 -15.56 1.64
CA LEU A 266 23.33 -15.89 3.05
C LEU A 266 22.32 -16.93 3.56
N ARG A 267 21.02 -16.76 3.26
CA ARG A 267 19.95 -17.54 3.90
C ARG A 267 19.71 -18.91 3.28
N ILE A 268 19.98 -19.09 1.99
CA ILE A 268 19.83 -20.40 1.34
C ILE A 268 20.82 -21.43 1.95
N PRO A 269 22.14 -21.14 2.08
CA PRO A 269 23.06 -22.08 2.73
C PRO A 269 22.74 -22.34 4.20
N GLN A 270 22.25 -21.35 4.95
CA GLN A 270 21.77 -21.56 6.32
C GLN A 270 20.59 -22.54 6.37
N THR A 271 19.62 -22.36 5.46
CA THR A 271 18.48 -23.29 5.33
C THR A 271 18.93 -24.69 4.92
N TRP A 272 19.96 -24.81 4.08
CA TRP A 272 20.58 -26.10 3.74
C TRP A 272 21.20 -26.77 4.96
N ALA A 273 21.97 -26.04 5.76
CA ALA A 273 22.57 -26.55 6.99
C ALA A 273 21.51 -27.02 7.99
N GLU A 274 20.46 -26.23 8.22
CA GLU A 274 19.32 -26.59 9.08
C GLU A 274 18.61 -27.87 8.63
N ARG A 275 18.54 -28.10 7.31
CA ARG A 275 17.90 -29.28 6.71
C ARG A 275 18.85 -30.45 6.46
N GLY A 276 20.12 -30.34 6.86
CA GLY A 276 21.14 -31.36 6.63
C GLY A 276 21.42 -31.65 5.15
N TYR A 277 21.22 -30.66 4.28
CA TYR A 277 21.53 -30.77 2.86
C TYR A 277 22.93 -30.20 2.59
N THR A 278 23.79 -31.00 1.97
CA THR A 278 25.09 -30.56 1.50
C THR A 278 25.02 -30.37 -0.02
N PRO A 279 25.26 -29.16 -0.54
CA PRO A 279 25.32 -28.96 -1.98
C PRO A 279 26.46 -29.80 -2.59
N PRO A 280 26.27 -30.40 -3.77
CA PRO A 280 27.31 -31.18 -4.43
C PRO A 280 28.53 -30.33 -4.82
N GLY A 281 29.72 -30.79 -4.44
CA GLY A 281 31.02 -30.14 -4.70
C GLY A 281 31.70 -29.62 -3.43
N ASP A 282 33.01 -29.36 -3.50
CA ASP A 282 33.84 -28.89 -2.37
C ASP A 282 33.98 -27.33 -2.32
N GLY A 283 33.15 -26.63 -3.09
CA GLY A 283 33.22 -25.17 -3.26
C GLY A 283 32.34 -24.37 -2.30
N ASP A 284 32.44 -23.05 -2.39
CA ASP A 284 31.57 -22.12 -1.66
C ASP A 284 30.08 -22.37 -2.00
N PRO A 285 29.22 -22.69 -1.01
CA PRO A 285 27.78 -22.86 -1.21
C PRO A 285 27.12 -21.66 -1.88
N GLU A 286 27.62 -20.44 -1.69
CA GLU A 286 27.10 -19.24 -2.34
C GLU A 286 27.29 -19.25 -3.86
N ALA A 287 28.35 -19.90 -4.35
CA ALA A 287 28.63 -20.03 -5.78
C ALA A 287 27.55 -20.85 -6.52
N CYS A 288 26.78 -21.65 -5.79
CA CYS A 288 25.63 -22.38 -6.33
C CYS A 288 24.40 -21.48 -6.56
N ILE A 289 24.42 -20.21 -6.16
CA ILE A 289 23.29 -19.27 -6.21
C ILE A 289 23.63 -18.13 -7.17
N ARG A 290 22.99 -18.15 -8.34
CA ARG A 290 23.36 -17.29 -9.47
C ARG A 290 22.18 -16.41 -9.91
N VAL A 291 22.51 -15.19 -10.31
CA VAL A 291 21.60 -14.29 -11.03
C VAL A 291 22.12 -14.28 -12.46
N PRO A 292 21.38 -14.79 -13.45
CA PRO A 292 21.84 -14.80 -14.82
C PRO A 292 21.81 -13.38 -15.40
N GLU A 293 22.58 -13.18 -16.48
CA GLU A 293 22.36 -12.03 -17.35
C GLU A 293 20.91 -12.07 -17.86
N ASP A 294 20.27 -10.90 -17.98
CA ASP A 294 18.86 -10.81 -18.41
C ASP A 294 17.83 -11.50 -17.49
N ALA A 295 18.13 -11.67 -16.19
CA ALA A 295 17.24 -12.30 -15.21
C ALA A 295 15.79 -11.76 -15.20
N GLN A 296 15.57 -10.52 -15.62
CA GLN A 296 14.26 -9.86 -15.76
C GLN A 296 13.44 -10.30 -16.99
N TYR A 297 14.05 -11.00 -17.95
CA TYR A 297 13.45 -11.33 -19.26
C TYR A 297 13.08 -12.81 -19.43
N TYR A 298 13.29 -13.66 -18.42
CA TYR A 298 13.11 -15.11 -18.57
C TYR A 298 11.69 -15.53 -18.97
N ALA A 299 10.66 -14.86 -18.45
CA ALA A 299 9.27 -15.13 -18.84
C ALA A 299 9.02 -14.76 -20.32
N ALA A 300 9.43 -13.56 -20.75
CA ALA A 300 9.29 -13.11 -22.14
C ALA A 300 10.08 -14.01 -23.11
N PHE A 301 11.34 -14.30 -22.79
CA PHE A 301 12.18 -15.21 -23.57
C PHE A 301 11.58 -16.61 -23.64
N GLY A 302 11.13 -17.14 -22.50
CA GLY A 302 10.48 -18.44 -22.39
C GLY A 302 9.20 -18.58 -23.21
N ALA A 303 8.44 -17.49 -23.37
CA ALA A 303 7.28 -17.47 -24.25
C ALA A 303 7.68 -17.68 -25.72
N VAL A 304 8.81 -17.13 -26.15
CA VAL A 304 9.36 -17.42 -27.49
C VAL A 304 9.83 -18.86 -27.60
N VAL A 305 10.55 -19.37 -26.60
CA VAL A 305 11.02 -20.76 -26.58
C VAL A 305 9.83 -21.73 -26.74
N PHE A 306 8.73 -21.46 -26.04
CA PHE A 306 7.48 -22.21 -26.21
C PHE A 306 6.96 -22.15 -27.64
N GLY A 307 6.88 -20.94 -28.22
CA GLY A 307 6.43 -20.76 -29.60
C GLY A 307 7.27 -21.51 -30.63
N VAL A 308 8.60 -21.46 -30.49
CA VAL A 308 9.55 -22.08 -31.41
C VAL A 308 9.59 -23.61 -31.25
N GLN A 309 9.53 -24.12 -30.02
CA GLN A 309 9.78 -25.55 -29.72
C GLN A 309 8.50 -26.38 -29.55
N ALA A 310 7.40 -25.80 -29.06
CA ALA A 310 6.19 -26.52 -28.68
C ALA A 310 5.03 -26.37 -29.69
N ALA A 311 5.30 -25.80 -30.88
CA ALA A 311 4.31 -25.57 -31.93
C ALA A 311 3.05 -24.81 -31.46
N GLY A 312 3.23 -23.80 -30.59
CA GLY A 312 2.14 -22.89 -30.26
C GLY A 312 1.66 -22.20 -31.54
N GLU A 313 0.35 -22.14 -31.79
CA GLU A 313 -0.20 -21.45 -32.96
C GLU A 313 -0.10 -19.93 -32.73
N PRO A 314 0.84 -19.21 -33.38
CA PRO A 314 0.84 -17.76 -33.30
C PRO A 314 -0.42 -17.23 -33.98
N LEU A 315 -1.04 -16.23 -33.36
CA LEU A 315 -2.08 -15.46 -34.04
C LEU A 315 -1.44 -14.56 -35.10
N ALA A 316 -2.24 -14.05 -36.02
CA ALA A 316 -1.77 -13.05 -36.98
C ALA A 316 -1.34 -11.78 -36.23
N TYR A 317 -0.03 -11.50 -36.21
CA TYR A 317 0.53 -10.36 -35.49
C TYR A 317 -0.06 -9.04 -36.00
N ARG A 318 -0.64 -8.28 -35.07
CA ARG A 318 -1.27 -6.97 -35.30
C ARG A 318 -0.43 -5.82 -34.75
N GLY A 319 0.59 -6.14 -33.96
CA GLY A 319 1.58 -5.18 -33.49
C GLY A 319 1.02 -4.04 -32.65
N ALA A 320 1.74 -2.92 -32.64
CA ALA A 320 1.35 -1.71 -31.93
C ALA A 320 -0.02 -1.18 -32.39
N ALA A 321 -0.32 -1.29 -33.70
CA ALA A 321 -1.58 -0.86 -34.27
C ALA A 321 -2.79 -1.59 -33.65
N GLY A 322 -2.67 -2.90 -33.42
CA GLY A 322 -3.69 -3.71 -32.76
C GLY A 322 -3.90 -3.31 -31.28
N VAL A 323 -2.83 -2.99 -30.57
CA VAL A 323 -2.92 -2.48 -29.18
C VAL A 323 -3.56 -1.09 -29.14
N HIS A 324 -3.25 -0.20 -30.09
CA HIS A 324 -3.92 1.10 -30.20
C HIS A 324 -5.39 0.99 -30.55
N ALA A 325 -5.78 0.01 -31.38
CA ALA A 325 -7.19 -0.30 -31.62
C ALA A 325 -7.87 -0.76 -30.31
N PHE A 326 -7.24 -1.68 -29.57
CA PHE A 326 -7.74 -2.12 -28.26
C PHE A 326 -7.89 -0.99 -27.24
N ILE A 327 -7.04 0.04 -27.30
CA ILE A 327 -7.14 1.24 -26.45
C ILE A 327 -8.32 2.13 -26.90
N ARG A 328 -8.59 2.22 -28.21
CA ARG A 328 -9.62 3.09 -28.81
C ARG A 328 -11.04 2.50 -28.82
N ASP A 329 -11.17 1.18 -28.95
CA ASP A 329 -12.48 0.49 -28.98
C ASP A 329 -13.30 0.73 -27.70
N ASP A 330 -14.63 0.76 -27.83
CA ASP A 330 -15.55 1.14 -26.75
C ASP A 330 -15.48 0.16 -25.56
N ARG A 331 -14.60 0.52 -24.61
CA ARG A 331 -14.34 -0.19 -23.35
C ARG A 331 -15.60 -0.49 -22.54
N ARG A 332 -16.67 0.31 -22.67
CA ARG A 332 -17.93 0.08 -21.94
C ARG A 332 -18.59 -1.22 -22.36
N VAL A 333 -18.55 -1.55 -23.64
CA VAL A 333 -19.13 -2.79 -24.19
C VAL A 333 -18.32 -4.01 -23.74
N ARG A 334 -16.99 -3.89 -23.65
CA ARG A 334 -16.12 -4.99 -23.17
C ARG A 334 -16.21 -5.25 -21.68
N LEU A 335 -16.29 -4.20 -20.86
CA LEU A 335 -16.30 -4.34 -19.39
C LEU A 335 -17.65 -4.88 -18.86
N GLY A 336 -18.71 -4.90 -19.69
CA GLY A 336 -19.96 -5.62 -19.43
C GLY A 336 -20.60 -5.31 -18.06
N GLU A 337 -21.21 -6.33 -17.44
CA GLU A 337 -21.86 -6.25 -16.12
C GLU A 337 -20.87 -6.13 -14.93
N ALA A 338 -19.55 -6.24 -15.17
CA ALA A 338 -18.52 -6.15 -14.14
C ALA A 338 -18.27 -4.72 -13.66
N ALA A 339 -18.56 -3.72 -14.49
CA ALA A 339 -18.49 -2.31 -14.15
C ALA A 339 -19.78 -1.84 -13.44
N GLY A 340 -19.62 -1.14 -12.32
CA GLY A 340 -20.68 -0.36 -11.68
C GLY A 340 -20.74 1.09 -12.22
N PRO A 341 -21.75 1.86 -11.80
CA PRO A 341 -21.79 3.29 -12.10
C PRO A 341 -20.63 4.02 -11.41
N GLY A 342 -20.24 5.18 -11.95
CA GLY A 342 -19.32 6.10 -11.27
C GLY A 342 -19.89 6.68 -9.96
N LEU A 343 -19.19 7.64 -9.36
CA LEU A 343 -19.62 8.28 -8.11
C LEU A 343 -20.80 9.27 -8.28
N LEU A 344 -20.99 9.76 -9.50
CA LEU A 344 -22.05 10.70 -9.85
C LEU A 344 -23.02 10.01 -10.80
N ALA A 345 -24.33 10.15 -10.52
CA ALA A 345 -25.34 9.84 -11.51
C ALA A 345 -25.31 10.88 -12.64
N GLU A 346 -25.84 10.55 -13.83
CA GLU A 346 -25.80 11.43 -15.00
C GLU A 346 -26.48 12.79 -14.75
N ASP A 347 -27.49 12.81 -13.87
CA ASP A 347 -28.31 13.98 -13.57
C ASP A 347 -27.86 14.72 -12.31
N GLU A 348 -26.80 14.25 -11.65
CA GLU A 348 -26.40 14.73 -10.33
C GLU A 348 -25.50 15.97 -10.40
N ASP A 349 -25.93 17.06 -9.74
CA ASP A 349 -25.17 18.31 -9.66
C ASP A 349 -24.02 18.20 -8.63
N LEU A 350 -22.80 18.00 -9.13
CA LEU A 350 -21.57 17.95 -8.33
C LEU A 350 -21.32 19.26 -7.56
N GLU A 351 -21.68 20.42 -8.11
CA GLU A 351 -21.50 21.71 -7.41
C GLU A 351 -22.49 21.87 -6.26
N ALA A 352 -23.72 21.40 -6.41
CA ALA A 352 -24.66 21.32 -5.31
C ALA A 352 -24.15 20.39 -4.19
N PHE A 353 -23.56 19.24 -4.55
CA PHE A 353 -22.94 18.34 -3.57
C PHE A 353 -21.76 19.02 -2.86
N ARG A 354 -20.84 19.65 -3.61
CA ARG A 354 -19.69 20.40 -3.07
C ARG A 354 -20.14 21.48 -2.10
N ARG A 355 -21.13 22.30 -2.48
CA ARG A 355 -21.65 23.37 -1.63
C ARG A 355 -22.22 22.84 -0.30
N ARG A 356 -22.78 21.62 -0.30
CA ARG A 356 -23.37 21.01 0.88
C ARG A 356 -22.36 20.33 1.80
N TYR A 357 -21.32 19.69 1.25
CA TYR A 357 -20.45 18.77 1.99
C TYR A 357 -18.99 19.18 2.08
N ARG A 358 -18.54 20.18 1.31
CA ARG A 358 -17.18 20.70 1.42
C ARG A 358 -16.95 21.32 2.79
N VAL A 359 -15.86 20.93 3.44
CA VAL A 359 -15.41 21.54 4.68
C VAL A 359 -15.15 23.04 4.45
N PRO A 360 -15.76 23.94 5.22
CA PRO A 360 -15.57 25.37 5.04
C PRO A 360 -14.13 25.78 5.36
N VAL A 361 -13.61 26.75 4.60
CA VAL A 361 -12.32 27.37 4.91
C VAL A 361 -12.44 28.08 6.26
N PHE A 362 -11.58 27.71 7.21
CA PHE A 362 -11.54 28.37 8.51
C PHE A 362 -11.07 29.82 8.36
N LYS A 363 -11.86 30.75 8.89
CA LYS A 363 -11.52 32.17 8.98
C LYS A 363 -11.38 32.50 10.46
N PRO A 364 -10.16 32.76 10.97
CA PRO A 364 -9.98 33.13 12.36
C PRO A 364 -10.81 34.37 12.71
N PRO A 365 -11.44 34.41 13.89
CA PRO A 365 -12.13 35.61 14.35
C PRO A 365 -11.13 36.77 14.52
N ALA A 366 -11.64 38.00 14.39
CA ALA A 366 -10.84 39.20 14.61
C ALA A 366 -10.41 39.30 16.08
N LEU A 367 -9.13 39.55 16.32
CA LEU A 367 -8.59 39.79 17.65
C LEU A 367 -8.29 41.29 17.82
N PRO A 368 -8.58 41.88 18.98
CA PRO A 368 -8.25 43.27 19.25
C PRO A 368 -6.73 43.45 19.35
N ALA A 369 -6.15 44.25 18.45
CA ALA A 369 -4.72 44.52 18.42
C ALA A 369 -4.23 45.11 19.76
N GLY A 370 -3.08 44.65 20.24
CA GLY A 370 -2.51 45.01 21.54
C GLY A 370 -3.14 44.31 22.75
N ALA A 371 -4.16 43.46 22.55
CA ALA A 371 -4.77 42.73 23.64
C ALA A 371 -3.98 41.46 24.02
N ARG A 372 -4.15 41.05 25.29
CA ARG A 372 -3.78 39.73 25.77
C ARG A 372 -4.97 38.81 25.60
N VAL A 373 -4.81 37.77 24.78
CA VAL A 373 -5.87 36.83 24.42
C VAL A 373 -5.72 35.60 25.29
N GLY A 374 -6.63 35.43 26.24
CA GLY A 374 -6.76 34.23 27.05
C GLY A 374 -7.43 33.11 26.27
N GLY A 375 -6.86 31.90 26.26
CA GLY A 375 -7.48 30.76 25.60
C GLY A 375 -7.00 29.40 26.09
N TYR A 376 -7.71 28.36 25.69
CA TYR A 376 -7.45 26.97 26.04
C TYR A 376 -6.91 26.25 24.81
N ILE A 377 -5.82 25.52 24.97
CA ILE A 377 -5.23 24.73 23.91
C ILE A 377 -5.69 23.28 24.05
N GLY A 378 -6.08 22.67 22.93
CA GLY A 378 -6.27 21.23 22.85
C GLY A 378 -5.35 20.64 21.81
N LEU A 379 -4.75 19.50 22.12
CA LEU A 379 -3.83 18.78 21.24
C LEU A 379 -4.32 17.35 21.02
N ASP A 380 -4.38 16.94 19.76
CA ASP A 380 -4.59 15.55 19.34
C ASP A 380 -3.30 15.04 18.67
N GLY A 381 -2.54 14.22 19.40
CA GLY A 381 -1.33 13.59 18.89
C GLY A 381 -1.65 12.22 18.31
N GLY A 382 -2.05 12.19 17.04
CA GLY A 382 -2.38 10.95 16.32
C GLY A 382 -1.17 10.22 15.74
N SER A 383 -1.35 8.98 15.30
CA SER A 383 -0.26 8.14 14.74
C SER A 383 0.34 8.66 13.43
N THR A 384 -0.44 9.43 12.67
CA THR A 384 -0.10 9.96 11.33
C THR A 384 0.13 11.47 11.36
N SER A 385 -0.59 12.18 12.22
CA SER A 385 -0.61 13.65 12.25
C SER A 385 -0.99 14.14 13.62
N SER A 386 -0.36 15.24 14.02
CA SER A 386 -0.58 15.94 15.28
C SER A 386 -1.31 17.26 14.98
N LYS A 387 -2.34 17.58 15.75
CA LYS A 387 -3.16 18.78 15.55
C LYS A 387 -3.30 19.51 16.87
N ALA A 388 -3.27 20.83 16.81
CA ALA A 388 -3.54 21.67 17.96
C ALA A 388 -4.54 22.76 17.59
N VAL A 389 -5.37 23.12 18.55
CA VAL A 389 -6.32 24.22 18.41
C VAL A 389 -6.26 25.13 19.61
N LEU A 390 -6.58 26.40 19.40
CA LEU A 390 -6.78 27.38 20.45
C LEU A 390 -8.25 27.81 20.45
N ILE A 391 -8.94 27.66 21.58
CA ILE A 391 -10.30 28.16 21.78
C ILE A 391 -10.33 29.26 22.84
N ASP A 392 -11.31 30.17 22.76
CA ASP A 392 -11.55 31.16 23.81
C ASP A 392 -12.36 30.60 24.99
N ALA A 393 -12.71 31.46 25.95
CA ALA A 393 -13.52 31.10 27.11
C ALA A 393 -14.96 30.68 26.75
N GLN A 394 -15.50 31.15 25.63
CA GLN A 394 -16.80 30.78 25.09
C GLN A 394 -16.74 29.45 24.31
N GLY A 395 -15.53 28.99 23.99
CA GLY A 395 -15.26 27.77 23.23
C GLY A 395 -15.32 28.00 21.72
N GLU A 396 -15.21 29.26 21.28
CA GLU A 396 -15.03 29.61 19.88
C GLU A 396 -13.57 29.40 19.45
N LEU A 397 -13.38 28.93 18.22
CA LEU A 397 -12.08 28.53 17.71
C LEU A 397 -11.29 29.75 17.18
N LEU A 398 -10.14 30.02 17.79
CA LEU A 398 -9.31 31.21 17.51
C LEU A 398 -8.16 30.93 16.54
N ALA A 399 -7.59 29.72 16.57
CA ALA A 399 -6.47 29.30 15.75
C ALA A 399 -6.41 27.77 15.65
N LYS A 400 -5.76 27.27 14.60
CA LYS A 400 -5.48 25.85 14.40
C LYS A 400 -4.07 25.67 13.87
N ALA A 401 -3.45 24.56 14.22
CA ALA A 401 -2.19 24.11 13.67
C ALA A 401 -2.30 22.61 13.36
N TYR A 402 -1.75 22.20 12.23
CA TYR A 402 -1.79 20.80 11.76
C TYR A 402 -0.41 20.43 11.22
N ARG A 403 0.12 19.29 11.66
CA ARG A 403 1.39 18.76 11.20
C ARG A 403 1.31 17.26 10.95
N LEU A 404 1.95 16.80 9.88
CA LEU A 404 2.26 15.37 9.74
C LEU A 404 3.28 14.99 10.80
N SER A 405 3.04 13.87 11.49
CA SER A 405 3.91 13.46 12.59
C SER A 405 5.28 13.07 12.08
N GLN A 406 6.33 13.63 12.69
CA GLN A 406 7.72 13.30 12.38
C GLN A 406 8.27 12.19 13.29
N GLY A 407 7.38 11.46 13.99
CA GLY A 407 7.74 10.33 14.84
C GLY A 407 8.01 10.69 16.30
N ASN A 408 8.27 11.96 16.63
CA ASN A 408 8.45 12.41 18.01
C ASN A 408 7.28 13.30 18.49
N PRO A 409 6.44 12.83 19.42
CA PRO A 409 5.26 13.56 19.87
C PRO A 409 5.58 14.86 20.61
N ILE A 410 6.74 14.96 21.26
CA ILE A 410 7.16 16.17 22.00
C ILE A 410 7.57 17.26 21.01
N ASP A 411 8.38 16.93 20.00
CA ASP A 411 8.78 17.90 18.98
C ASP A 411 7.60 18.37 18.14
N ASP A 412 6.72 17.45 17.74
CA ASP A 412 5.48 17.79 17.05
C ASP A 412 4.68 18.80 17.90
N THR A 413 4.55 18.55 19.20
CA THR A 413 3.85 19.43 20.14
C THR A 413 4.50 20.80 20.28
N LYS A 414 5.83 20.85 20.47
CA LYS A 414 6.58 22.12 20.55
C LYS A 414 6.35 22.98 19.31
N GLY A 415 6.42 22.35 18.14
CA GLY A 415 6.17 23.01 16.86
C GLY A 415 4.74 23.54 16.72
N LEU A 416 3.73 22.74 17.08
CA LEU A 416 2.32 23.15 17.05
C LEU A 416 2.03 24.30 18.02
N LEU A 417 2.59 24.26 19.23
CA LEU A 417 2.43 25.32 20.23
C LEU A 417 3.07 26.64 19.78
N ALA A 418 4.28 26.56 19.21
CA ALA A 418 4.93 27.73 18.63
C ALA A 418 4.12 28.33 17.47
N GLU A 419 3.55 27.48 16.61
CA GLU A 419 2.71 27.91 15.50
C GLU A 419 1.44 28.64 15.96
N LEU A 420 0.72 28.10 16.97
CA LEU A 420 -0.45 28.77 17.54
C LEU A 420 -0.09 30.12 18.16
N ARG A 421 1.02 30.20 18.91
CA ARG A 421 1.53 31.44 19.50
C ARG A 421 1.84 32.47 18.42
N ASP A 422 2.56 32.07 17.39
CA ASP A 422 3.02 32.96 16.33
C ASP A 422 1.84 33.45 15.48
N GLN A 423 0.80 32.63 15.25
CA GLN A 423 -0.46 33.06 14.64
C GLN A 423 -1.19 34.14 15.45
N VAL A 424 -1.15 34.09 16.79
CA VAL A 424 -1.74 35.13 17.66
C VAL A 424 -0.88 36.41 17.62
N ARG A 425 0.45 36.27 17.73
CA ARG A 425 1.38 37.41 17.65
C ARG A 425 1.34 38.13 16.31
N ALA A 426 1.20 37.40 15.20
CA ALA A 426 1.05 37.98 13.87
C ALA A 426 -0.21 38.86 13.72
N ARG A 427 -1.20 38.68 14.61
CA ARG A 427 -2.41 39.53 14.71
C ARG A 427 -2.24 40.69 15.69
N GLY A 428 -1.02 40.91 16.20
CA GLY A 428 -0.69 41.99 17.13
C GLY A 428 -1.14 41.75 18.57
N CYS A 429 -1.36 40.51 18.96
CA CYS A 429 -1.83 40.13 20.31
C CYS A 429 -0.83 39.23 21.01
N ASP A 430 -0.85 39.23 22.34
CA ASP A 430 -0.13 38.23 23.14
C ASP A 430 -1.06 37.09 23.55
N LEU A 431 -0.54 35.87 23.58
CA LEU A 431 -1.29 34.67 23.97
C LEU A 431 -1.07 34.36 25.46
N GLU A 432 -2.16 34.25 26.21
CA GLU A 432 -2.20 33.68 27.55
C GLU A 432 -2.94 32.33 27.51
N VAL A 433 -2.23 31.26 27.83
CA VAL A 433 -2.83 29.91 27.86
C VAL A 433 -3.44 29.68 29.23
N LEU A 434 -4.77 29.60 29.26
CA LEU A 434 -5.59 29.39 30.46
C LEU A 434 -5.78 27.90 30.79
N GLY A 435 -5.46 27.01 29.87
CA GLY A 435 -5.43 25.57 30.10
C GLY A 435 -5.00 24.78 28.88
N PHE A 436 -4.58 23.53 29.12
CA PHE A 436 -4.06 22.64 28.09
C PHE A 436 -4.69 21.24 28.20
N GLY A 437 -5.30 20.76 27.12
CA GLY A 437 -5.85 19.42 26.99
C GLY A 437 -5.11 18.59 25.96
N ALA A 438 -4.97 17.30 26.22
CA ALA A 438 -4.35 16.35 25.31
C ALA A 438 -5.26 15.14 25.06
N THR A 439 -5.19 14.62 23.84
CA THR A 439 -5.85 13.38 23.41
C THR A 439 -5.03 12.68 22.32
N GLY A 440 -5.52 11.53 21.85
CA GLY A 440 -4.82 10.67 20.89
C GLY A 440 -3.69 9.86 21.52
N TYR A 441 -2.83 9.30 20.67
CA TYR A 441 -1.71 8.43 21.09
C TYR A 441 -0.66 9.16 21.95
N ALA A 442 -0.51 10.47 21.78
CA ALA A 442 0.45 11.25 22.56
C ALA A 442 -0.08 11.71 23.94
N ALA A 443 -1.36 11.48 24.25
CA ALA A 443 -2.02 12.11 25.41
C ALA A 443 -1.29 11.84 26.73
N ASP A 444 -0.91 10.59 26.99
CA ASP A 444 -0.23 10.19 28.23
C ASP A 444 1.17 10.80 28.34
N VAL A 445 1.89 10.90 27.22
CA VAL A 445 3.21 11.55 27.18
C VAL A 445 3.08 13.03 27.55
N LEU A 446 2.07 13.71 26.98
CA LEU A 446 1.87 15.14 27.18
C LEU A 446 1.29 15.46 28.56
N ASP A 447 0.45 14.59 29.12
CA ASP A 447 -0.05 14.71 30.48
C ASP A 447 1.11 14.73 31.48
N GLN A 448 2.08 13.82 31.33
CA GLN A 448 3.26 13.76 32.20
C GLN A 448 4.25 14.90 31.92
N ALA A 449 4.56 15.15 30.65
CA ALA A 449 5.62 16.10 30.28
C ALA A 449 5.21 17.57 30.43
N LEU A 450 3.93 17.88 30.19
CA LEU A 450 3.42 19.26 30.16
C LEU A 450 2.43 19.56 31.29
N GLN A 451 2.10 18.58 32.13
CA GLN A 451 1.10 18.68 33.19
C GLN A 451 -0.26 19.12 32.64
N ALA A 452 -0.78 18.35 31.68
CA ALA A 452 -2.05 18.67 31.05
C ALA A 452 -3.19 18.83 32.07
N ASP A 453 -4.09 19.76 31.82
CA ASP A 453 -5.30 19.94 32.63
C ASP A 453 -6.29 18.82 32.39
N ALA A 454 -6.34 18.33 31.14
CA ALA A 454 -7.17 17.23 30.70
C ALA A 454 -6.37 16.25 29.84
N ASN A 455 -6.31 14.98 30.27
CA ASN A 455 -5.97 13.85 29.42
C ASN A 455 -7.29 13.12 29.11
N ILE A 456 -7.84 13.35 27.93
CA ILE A 456 -9.16 12.85 27.54
C ILE A 456 -9.02 11.74 26.51
N VAL A 457 -9.84 10.70 26.66
CA VAL A 457 -9.95 9.64 25.65
C VAL A 457 -10.47 10.23 24.35
N GLU A 458 -9.79 9.93 23.25
CA GLU A 458 -10.05 10.49 21.93
C GLU A 458 -11.51 10.34 21.47
N THR A 459 -12.15 9.20 21.74
CA THR A 459 -13.56 8.98 21.40
C THR A 459 -14.49 9.99 22.07
N VAL A 460 -14.21 10.38 23.32
CA VAL A 460 -14.98 11.39 24.05
C VAL A 460 -14.68 12.79 23.52
N ALA A 461 -13.41 13.10 23.24
CA ALA A 461 -13.02 14.38 22.65
C ALA A 461 -13.71 14.60 21.28
N HIS A 462 -13.67 13.58 20.42
CA HIS A 462 -14.35 13.58 19.13
C HIS A 462 -15.88 13.72 19.25
N MET A 463 -16.50 13.09 20.25
CA MET A 463 -17.92 13.28 20.55
C MET A 463 -18.22 14.73 20.94
N MET A 464 -17.46 15.29 21.89
CA MET A 464 -17.67 16.66 22.38
C MET A 464 -17.58 17.70 21.26
N SER A 465 -16.59 17.57 20.37
CA SER A 465 -16.47 18.42 19.19
C SER A 465 -17.66 18.24 18.24
N ALA A 466 -18.05 17.00 17.94
CA ALA A 466 -19.19 16.73 17.07
C ALA A 466 -20.49 17.33 17.62
N GLN A 467 -20.76 17.20 18.93
CA GLN A 467 -21.93 17.79 19.57
C GLN A 467 -21.90 19.32 19.51
N ARG A 468 -20.75 19.93 19.79
CA ARG A 468 -20.56 21.39 19.77
C ARG A 468 -20.84 22.03 18.41
N TYR A 469 -20.53 21.35 17.31
CA TYR A 469 -20.64 21.89 15.95
C TYR A 469 -21.79 21.31 15.14
N CYS A 470 -22.28 20.13 15.48
CA CYS A 470 -23.31 19.40 14.74
C CYS A 470 -24.58 19.13 15.54
N GLY A 471 -24.64 19.47 16.83
CA GLY A 471 -25.81 19.32 17.70
C GLY A 471 -25.71 18.13 18.66
N ASP A 472 -26.39 18.22 19.80
CA ASP A 472 -26.39 17.17 20.84
C ASP A 472 -27.24 15.94 20.48
N ASP A 473 -28.04 16.07 19.42
CA ASP A 473 -28.98 15.08 18.90
C ASP A 473 -28.39 14.16 17.84
N VAL A 474 -27.06 14.10 17.73
CA VAL A 474 -26.35 13.18 16.83
C VAL A 474 -26.54 11.74 17.31
N ASP A 475 -26.82 10.83 16.37
CA ASP A 475 -26.98 9.41 16.68
C ASP A 475 -25.69 8.63 16.44
N VAL A 476 -24.94 8.98 15.38
CA VAL A 476 -23.74 8.26 14.95
C VAL A 476 -22.64 9.23 14.55
N ILE A 477 -21.44 9.00 15.05
CA ILE A 477 -20.23 9.72 14.64
C ILE A 477 -19.29 8.74 13.96
N CYS A 478 -18.87 9.06 12.74
CA CYS A 478 -17.94 8.27 11.95
C CYS A 478 -16.66 9.09 11.74
N ASP A 479 -15.64 8.80 12.54
CA ASP A 479 -14.31 9.39 12.48
C ASP A 479 -13.36 8.48 11.69
N ILE A 480 -12.92 8.95 10.52
CA ILE A 480 -12.04 8.20 9.64
C ILE A 480 -10.69 8.91 9.54
N GLY A 481 -9.73 8.42 10.33
CA GLY A 481 -8.36 8.91 10.36
C GLY A 481 -7.51 8.40 9.19
N GLY A 482 -6.20 8.61 9.31
CA GLY A 482 -5.23 8.09 8.36
C GLY A 482 -5.06 6.57 8.48
N GLN A 483 -4.97 6.06 9.71
CA GLN A 483 -4.69 4.65 9.99
C GLN A 483 -5.80 3.95 10.78
N ASP A 484 -6.77 4.72 11.29
CA ASP A 484 -7.83 4.21 12.15
C ASP A 484 -9.23 4.58 11.64
N ILE A 485 -10.20 3.78 12.08
CA ILE A 485 -11.62 3.96 11.85
C ILE A 485 -12.29 3.88 13.21
N LYS A 486 -13.04 4.94 13.57
CA LYS A 486 -13.79 5.01 14.83
C LYS A 486 -15.23 5.34 14.53
N VAL A 487 -16.14 4.46 14.92
CA VAL A 487 -17.58 4.69 14.75
C VAL A 487 -18.23 4.64 16.12
N LEU A 488 -18.76 5.79 16.55
CA LEU A 488 -19.38 5.98 17.85
C LEU A 488 -20.90 5.96 17.67
N PHE A 489 -21.59 5.25 18.56
CA PHE A 489 -23.05 5.18 18.62
C PHE A 489 -23.52 5.84 19.90
N LEU A 490 -24.36 6.86 19.74
CA LEU A 490 -24.81 7.73 20.81
C LEU A 490 -26.21 7.32 21.25
N GLN A 491 -26.50 7.54 22.53
CA GLN A 491 -27.85 7.46 23.07
C GLN A 491 -27.98 8.55 24.14
N ASN A 492 -28.98 9.43 23.99
CA ASN A 492 -29.20 10.55 24.90
C ASN A 492 -27.96 11.45 25.08
N GLY A 493 -27.25 11.72 23.98
CA GLY A 493 -26.07 12.61 23.99
C GLY A 493 -24.82 12.01 24.62
N VAL A 494 -24.79 10.71 24.95
CA VAL A 494 -23.60 10.02 25.47
C VAL A 494 -23.25 8.78 24.64
N ILE A 495 -21.98 8.38 24.64
CA ILE A 495 -21.53 7.18 23.93
C ILE A 495 -22.14 5.94 24.58
N LYS A 496 -23.02 5.26 23.85
CA LYS A 496 -23.56 3.95 24.25
C LYS A 496 -22.57 2.84 23.97
N SER A 497 -21.95 2.88 22.79
CA SER A 497 -20.97 1.90 22.33
C SER A 497 -20.19 2.44 21.14
N PHE A 498 -19.10 1.78 20.76
CA PHE A 498 -18.30 2.16 19.59
C PHE A 498 -17.69 0.93 18.90
N ARG A 499 -17.15 1.16 17.70
CA ARG A 499 -16.31 0.22 16.95
C ARG A 499 -15.03 0.93 16.54
N LEU A 500 -13.92 0.20 16.65
CA LEU A 500 -12.58 0.70 16.41
C LEU A 500 -11.81 -0.29 15.53
N SER A 501 -11.12 0.21 14.52
CA SER A 501 -10.15 -0.56 13.74
C SER A 501 -8.85 0.21 13.68
N ASN A 502 -7.77 -0.39 14.20
CA ASN A 502 -6.44 0.21 14.32
C ASN A 502 -5.33 -0.61 13.65
N GLN A 503 -5.65 -1.80 13.10
CA GLN A 503 -4.68 -2.72 12.51
C GLN A 503 -4.87 -2.92 11.00
N CYS A 504 -6.02 -2.51 10.44
CA CYS A 504 -6.36 -2.75 9.05
C CYS A 504 -6.41 -1.43 8.27
N SER A 505 -5.57 -1.29 7.24
CA SER A 505 -5.60 -0.14 6.33
C SER A 505 -6.85 -0.10 5.44
N ALA A 506 -7.67 -1.15 5.43
CA ALA A 506 -8.84 -1.21 4.58
C ALA A 506 -9.97 -0.36 5.15
N GLY A 507 -10.21 0.80 4.52
CA GLY A 507 -11.30 1.70 4.90
C GLY A 507 -10.88 3.04 5.52
N ASN A 508 -9.58 3.36 5.57
CA ASN A 508 -9.06 4.62 6.10
C ASN A 508 -8.25 5.41 5.05
N GLY A 509 -7.79 6.61 5.43
CA GLY A 509 -7.10 7.53 4.54
C GLY A 509 -5.80 6.96 3.95
N MET A 510 -5.11 6.05 4.64
CA MET A 510 -3.87 5.43 4.15
C MET A 510 -4.10 4.58 2.90
N LEU A 511 -5.26 3.92 2.77
CA LEU A 511 -5.62 3.24 1.52
C LEU A 511 -5.73 4.23 0.36
N LEU A 512 -6.41 5.36 0.57
CA LEU A 512 -6.58 6.37 -0.48
C LEU A 512 -5.25 7.01 -0.86
N GLN A 513 -4.39 7.30 0.12
CA GLN A 513 -3.03 7.82 -0.11
C GLN A 513 -2.17 6.82 -0.90
N ALA A 514 -2.09 5.57 -0.44
CA ALA A 514 -1.28 4.55 -1.10
C ALA A 514 -1.72 4.30 -2.55
N MET A 515 -3.03 4.37 -2.80
CA MET A 515 -3.57 4.28 -4.14
C MET A 515 -3.23 5.53 -4.95
N ALA A 516 -3.44 6.74 -4.43
CA ALA A 516 -3.09 7.98 -5.11
C ALA A 516 -1.62 8.00 -5.57
N ASP A 517 -0.70 7.65 -4.66
CA ASP A 517 0.74 7.60 -4.90
C ASP A 517 1.10 6.64 -6.06
N GLN A 518 0.45 5.48 -6.13
CA GLN A 518 0.68 4.49 -7.19
C GLN A 518 0.27 4.96 -8.58
N PHE A 519 -0.69 5.87 -8.70
CA PHE A 519 -1.09 6.47 -9.96
C PHE A 519 -0.43 7.83 -10.22
N GLY A 520 0.49 8.26 -9.34
CA GLY A 520 1.16 9.56 -9.43
C GLY A 520 0.20 10.74 -9.28
N VAL A 521 -0.85 10.58 -8.48
CA VAL A 521 -1.84 11.63 -8.19
C VAL A 521 -1.64 12.10 -6.75
N ALA A 522 -1.58 13.40 -6.53
CA ALA A 522 -1.54 13.94 -5.17
C ALA A 522 -2.86 13.60 -4.45
N LEU A 523 -2.82 13.24 -3.17
CA LEU A 523 -4.02 12.85 -2.41
C LEU A 523 -5.12 13.92 -2.46
N GLN A 524 -4.74 15.20 -2.50
CA GLN A 524 -5.64 16.35 -2.59
C GLN A 524 -6.46 16.35 -3.89
N ASP A 525 -5.89 15.79 -4.96
CA ASP A 525 -6.53 15.72 -6.29
C ASP A 525 -7.36 14.44 -6.48
N PHE A 526 -7.28 13.49 -5.53
CA PHE A 526 -7.95 12.19 -5.63
C PHE A 526 -9.44 12.35 -5.95
N ALA A 527 -10.14 13.23 -5.23
CA ALA A 527 -11.58 13.40 -5.41
C ALA A 527 -11.93 13.93 -6.80
N GLU A 528 -11.16 14.91 -7.30
CA GLU A 528 -11.37 15.51 -8.63
C GLU A 528 -11.14 14.49 -9.75
N VAL A 529 -10.15 13.62 -9.60
CA VAL A 529 -9.89 12.51 -10.54
C VAL A 529 -11.01 11.47 -10.47
N ALA A 530 -11.47 11.10 -9.27
CA ALA A 530 -12.55 10.13 -9.08
C ALA A 530 -13.89 10.59 -9.68
N PHE A 531 -14.21 11.88 -9.60
CA PHE A 531 -15.46 12.43 -10.15
C PHE A 531 -15.53 12.46 -11.68
N GLN A 532 -14.41 12.29 -12.38
CA GLN A 532 -14.38 12.19 -13.84
C GLN A 532 -14.85 10.83 -14.35
N ALA A 533 -14.91 9.83 -13.46
CA ALA A 533 -15.28 8.48 -13.80
C ALA A 533 -16.79 8.34 -14.06
N ARG A 534 -17.14 7.83 -15.25
CA ARG A 534 -18.53 7.45 -15.57
C ARG A 534 -18.86 6.02 -15.16
N LEU A 535 -17.84 5.18 -15.00
CA LEU A 535 -17.93 3.79 -14.56
C LEU A 535 -16.95 3.57 -13.42
N ALA A 536 -17.17 2.53 -12.64
CA ALA A 536 -16.25 2.14 -11.57
C ALA A 536 -16.16 0.61 -11.47
N PRO A 537 -14.97 0.03 -11.25
CA PRO A 537 -14.87 -1.39 -10.97
C PRO A 537 -15.43 -1.70 -9.58
N ARG A 538 -15.97 -2.91 -9.43
CA ARG A 538 -16.54 -3.36 -8.16
C ARG A 538 -15.48 -4.05 -7.30
N PHE A 539 -14.76 -3.27 -6.50
CA PHE A 539 -13.85 -3.82 -5.51
C PHE A 539 -14.57 -4.69 -4.47
N SER A 540 -13.92 -5.79 -4.10
CA SER A 540 -14.25 -6.60 -2.94
C SER A 540 -13.95 -5.80 -1.67
N TYR A 541 -14.82 -5.84 -0.66
CA TYR A 541 -14.53 -5.23 0.63
C TYR A 541 -13.86 -6.26 1.57
N GLY A 542 -13.09 -5.80 2.55
CA GLY A 542 -12.33 -6.66 3.47
C GLY A 542 -10.88 -6.22 3.58
N CYS A 543 -9.94 -7.12 3.29
CA CYS A 543 -8.51 -6.86 3.48
C CYS A 543 -7.91 -5.92 2.41
N ALA A 544 -7.04 -4.99 2.82
CA ALA A 544 -6.36 -4.05 1.92
C ALA A 544 -5.47 -4.78 0.88
N VAL A 545 -4.94 -5.96 1.23
CA VAL A 545 -4.17 -6.80 0.30
C VAL A 545 -5.06 -7.31 -0.84
N PHE A 546 -6.30 -7.70 -0.54
CA PHE A 546 -7.24 -8.14 -1.59
C PHE A 546 -7.74 -6.96 -2.43
N LEU A 547 -7.89 -5.78 -1.84
CA LEU A 547 -8.15 -4.55 -2.60
C LEU A 547 -7.02 -4.22 -3.58
N ASP A 548 -5.75 -4.40 -3.17
CA ASP A 548 -4.61 -4.21 -4.06
C ASP A 548 -4.54 -5.27 -5.17
N ALA A 549 -4.92 -6.51 -4.86
CA ALA A 549 -5.05 -7.58 -5.86
C ALA A 549 -6.18 -7.28 -6.86
N ASP A 550 -7.34 -6.82 -6.38
CA ASP A 550 -8.46 -6.37 -7.21
C ASP A 550 -8.03 -5.21 -8.11
N ARG A 551 -7.28 -4.22 -7.61
CA ARG A 551 -6.70 -3.15 -8.44
C ARG A 551 -5.88 -3.72 -9.59
N VAL A 552 -4.96 -4.65 -9.30
CA VAL A 552 -4.14 -5.29 -10.33
C VAL A 552 -5.01 -6.00 -11.37
N ASN A 553 -6.08 -6.67 -10.94
CA ASN A 553 -7.01 -7.31 -11.87
C ASN A 553 -7.77 -6.28 -12.73
N PHE A 554 -8.31 -5.24 -12.12
CA PHE A 554 -9.00 -4.17 -12.84
C PHE A 554 -8.06 -3.39 -13.79
N GLN A 555 -6.76 -3.30 -13.46
CA GLN A 555 -5.75 -2.76 -14.38
C GLN A 555 -5.62 -3.62 -15.62
N LYS A 556 -5.61 -4.95 -15.48
CA LYS A 556 -5.56 -5.89 -16.62
C LYS A 556 -6.80 -5.75 -17.49
N GLU A 557 -7.98 -5.67 -16.86
CA GLU A 557 -9.25 -5.43 -17.55
C GLU A 557 -9.30 -4.06 -18.25
N GLY A 558 -8.43 -3.16 -17.83
CA GLY A 558 -8.19 -1.87 -18.47
C GLY A 558 -8.94 -0.72 -17.84
N PHE A 559 -9.44 -0.82 -16.61
CA PHE A 559 -10.03 0.34 -15.93
C PHE A 559 -9.04 1.52 -15.90
N SER A 560 -9.55 2.75 -16.06
CA SER A 560 -8.73 3.96 -15.95
C SER A 560 -8.45 4.29 -14.49
N ARG A 561 -7.51 5.21 -14.23
CA ARG A 561 -7.21 5.68 -12.87
C ARG A 561 -8.42 6.38 -12.24
N GLU A 562 -9.18 7.15 -13.02
CA GLU A 562 -10.41 7.82 -12.60
C GLU A 562 -11.42 6.79 -12.11
N GLU A 563 -11.65 5.74 -12.91
CA GLU A 563 -12.58 4.65 -12.60
C GLU A 563 -12.13 3.87 -11.36
N MET A 564 -10.84 3.58 -11.23
CA MET A 564 -10.29 2.91 -10.05
C MET A 564 -10.48 3.75 -8.78
N PHE A 565 -10.25 5.05 -8.84
CA PHE A 565 -10.44 5.94 -7.70
C PHE A 565 -11.92 6.01 -7.29
N ALA A 566 -12.83 6.04 -8.27
CA ALA A 566 -14.26 5.93 -8.00
C ALA A 566 -14.63 4.60 -7.33
N GLY A 567 -14.12 3.47 -7.83
CA GLY A 567 -14.36 2.15 -7.23
C GLY A 567 -13.81 2.03 -5.81
N LEU A 568 -12.62 2.58 -5.56
CA LEU A 568 -12.00 2.62 -4.23
C LEU A 568 -12.79 3.50 -3.25
N ALA A 569 -13.29 4.66 -3.70
CA ALA A 569 -14.17 5.48 -2.88
C ALA A 569 -15.46 4.73 -2.54
N GLN A 570 -16.06 4.01 -3.50
CA GLN A 570 -17.29 3.23 -3.30
C GLN A 570 -17.13 2.02 -2.38
N VAL A 571 -15.93 1.44 -2.26
CA VAL A 571 -15.68 0.31 -1.34
C VAL A 571 -15.35 0.76 0.09
N LEU A 572 -14.88 1.99 0.27
CA LEU A 572 -14.62 2.60 1.58
C LEU A 572 -15.81 2.44 2.56
N PRO A 573 -17.06 2.85 2.24
CA PRO A 573 -18.20 2.65 3.13
C PRO A 573 -18.50 1.18 3.42
N LYS A 574 -18.24 0.26 2.48
CA LYS A 574 -18.45 -1.17 2.72
C LYS A 574 -17.45 -1.69 3.76
N ASN A 575 -16.19 -1.28 3.69
CA ASN A 575 -15.21 -1.60 4.73
C ASN A 575 -15.61 -1.05 6.09
N ILE A 576 -16.04 0.21 6.15
CA ILE A 576 -16.46 0.83 7.41
C ILE A 576 -17.67 0.10 8.00
N TRP A 577 -18.76 -0.01 7.25
CA TRP A 577 -20.04 -0.47 7.80
C TRP A 577 -20.18 -2.00 7.85
N GLN A 578 -19.66 -2.72 6.85
CA GLN A 578 -19.83 -4.18 6.75
C GLN A 578 -18.67 -4.95 7.37
N TYR A 579 -17.43 -4.45 7.25
CA TYR A 579 -16.25 -5.17 7.75
C TYR A 579 -15.86 -4.76 9.18
N VAL A 580 -15.84 -3.45 9.48
CA VAL A 580 -15.46 -2.94 10.81
C VAL A 580 -16.64 -2.88 11.77
N VAL A 581 -17.74 -2.22 11.37
CA VAL A 581 -18.90 -2.06 12.25
C VAL A 581 -19.70 -3.35 12.38
N GLN A 582 -19.81 -4.11 11.29
CA GLN A 582 -20.49 -5.41 11.20
C GLN A 582 -21.95 -5.36 11.69
N ILE A 583 -22.66 -4.25 11.41
CA ILE A 583 -24.06 -4.13 11.81
C ILE A 583 -25.00 -4.59 10.67
N PRO A 584 -25.96 -5.48 10.95
CA PRO A 584 -26.87 -5.98 9.91
C PRO A 584 -27.77 -4.89 9.31
N ARG A 585 -28.23 -3.94 10.14
CA ARG A 585 -29.16 -2.89 9.74
C ARG A 585 -28.72 -1.52 10.25
N LEU A 586 -28.14 -0.73 9.37
CA LEU A 586 -27.62 0.62 9.67
C LEU A 586 -28.69 1.56 10.26
N ALA A 587 -29.95 1.39 9.86
CA ALA A 587 -31.06 2.23 10.34
C ALA A 587 -31.37 2.08 11.85
N GLU A 588 -30.90 1.02 12.51
CA GLU A 588 -31.05 0.85 13.97
C GLU A 588 -30.14 1.79 14.77
N LEU A 589 -29.13 2.36 14.12
CA LEU A 589 -28.21 3.29 14.76
C LEU A 589 -28.74 4.72 14.80
N GLY A 590 -29.89 5.01 14.19
CA GLY A 590 -30.47 6.34 14.12
C GLY A 590 -30.44 6.94 12.71
N ARG A 591 -30.69 8.24 12.62
CA ARG A 591 -30.83 8.98 11.35
C ARG A 591 -29.82 10.12 11.20
N LYS A 592 -29.19 10.58 12.28
CA LYS A 592 -28.27 11.72 12.29
C LYS A 592 -26.83 11.23 12.37
N PHE A 593 -26.13 11.34 11.25
CA PHE A 593 -24.75 10.89 11.08
C PHE A 593 -23.82 12.10 10.95
N VAL A 594 -22.74 12.11 11.70
CA VAL A 594 -21.64 13.07 11.56
C VAL A 594 -20.42 12.35 11.00
N LEU A 595 -19.91 12.83 9.87
CA LEU A 595 -18.65 12.39 9.29
C LEU A 595 -17.54 13.33 9.75
N GLN A 596 -16.46 12.78 10.27
CA GLN A 596 -15.25 13.51 10.66
C GLN A 596 -13.97 12.71 10.43
N GLY A 597 -12.83 13.29 10.79
CA GLY A 597 -11.49 12.78 10.47
C GLY A 597 -10.91 13.39 9.20
N GLY A 598 -9.60 13.26 9.02
CA GLY A 598 -8.88 13.84 7.88
C GLY A 598 -9.32 13.28 6.53
N THR A 599 -9.86 12.05 6.49
CA THR A 599 -10.36 11.43 5.24
C THR A 599 -11.54 12.22 4.64
N GLN A 600 -12.30 12.98 5.44
CA GLN A 600 -13.46 13.73 4.94
C GLN A 600 -13.11 14.97 4.13
N TYR A 601 -11.82 15.35 4.07
CA TYR A 601 -11.36 16.33 3.07
C TYR A 601 -11.44 15.78 1.64
N ASN A 602 -11.42 14.45 1.47
CA ASN A 602 -11.62 13.80 0.19
C ASN A 602 -13.12 13.67 -0.13
N LEU A 603 -13.62 14.53 -1.01
CA LEU A 603 -15.06 14.58 -1.33
C LEU A 603 -15.58 13.31 -2.04
N ALA A 604 -14.73 12.53 -2.70
CA ALA A 604 -15.15 11.24 -3.26
C ALA A 604 -15.46 10.23 -2.15
N ALA A 605 -14.66 10.20 -1.08
CA ALA A 605 -14.93 9.39 0.12
C ALA A 605 -16.23 9.85 0.82
N VAL A 606 -16.43 11.17 0.96
CA VAL A 606 -17.66 11.73 1.53
C VAL A 606 -18.88 11.35 0.69
N LYS A 607 -18.80 11.49 -0.64
CA LYS A 607 -19.89 11.12 -1.57
C LYS A 607 -20.29 9.66 -1.39
N ALA A 608 -19.31 8.76 -1.44
CA ALA A 608 -19.56 7.34 -1.28
C ALA A 608 -20.19 6.99 0.09
N GLN A 609 -19.72 7.62 1.18
CA GLN A 609 -20.32 7.46 2.51
C GLN A 609 -21.75 7.98 2.57
N VAL A 610 -22.01 9.19 2.06
CA VAL A 610 -23.34 9.81 2.04
C VAL A 610 -24.33 8.93 1.27
N ASP A 611 -23.97 8.49 0.07
CA ASP A 611 -24.82 7.65 -0.78
C ASP A 611 -25.09 6.30 -0.11
N TYR A 612 -24.04 5.68 0.45
CA TYR A 612 -24.17 4.40 1.14
C TYR A 612 -25.12 4.51 2.33
N ILE A 613 -24.95 5.51 3.20
CA ILE A 613 -25.81 5.73 4.37
C ILE A 613 -27.25 5.99 3.93
N ARG A 614 -27.47 6.90 2.97
CA ARG A 614 -28.82 7.26 2.49
C ARG A 614 -29.53 6.09 1.81
N SER A 615 -28.80 5.23 1.10
CA SER A 615 -29.38 4.03 0.47
C SER A 615 -29.86 2.99 1.49
N ARG A 616 -29.34 3.02 2.73
CA ARG A 616 -29.64 2.05 3.79
C ARG A 616 -30.49 2.62 4.93
N VAL A 617 -30.55 3.94 5.05
CA VAL A 617 -31.28 4.65 6.10
C VAL A 617 -32.16 5.73 5.47
N PRO A 618 -33.44 5.41 5.19
CA PRO A 618 -34.39 6.39 4.68
C PRO A 618 -34.52 7.60 5.62
N GLY A 619 -34.39 8.80 5.06
CA GLY A 619 -34.44 10.05 5.84
C GLY A 619 -33.17 10.36 6.64
N ALA A 620 -32.03 9.73 6.32
CA ALA A 620 -30.77 10.05 6.99
C ALA A 620 -30.31 11.49 6.74
N GLU A 621 -29.98 12.16 7.84
CA GLU A 621 -29.25 13.42 7.87
C GLU A 621 -27.77 13.14 8.04
N VAL A 622 -26.99 13.35 6.98
CA VAL A 622 -25.53 13.25 7.04
C VAL A 622 -24.94 14.66 7.07
N ARG A 623 -24.14 14.96 8.08
CA ARG A 623 -23.39 16.21 8.26
C ARG A 623 -21.89 15.91 8.23
N VAL A 624 -21.10 16.83 7.71
CA VAL A 624 -19.63 16.76 7.79
C VAL A 624 -19.20 17.79 8.82
N HIS A 625 -18.36 17.38 9.77
CA HIS A 625 -17.86 18.29 10.79
C HIS A 625 -17.06 19.44 10.14
N PRO A 626 -17.32 20.73 10.47
CA PRO A 626 -16.69 21.86 9.77
C PRO A 626 -15.19 21.98 10.03
N HIS A 627 -14.68 21.25 11.02
CA HIS A 627 -13.27 21.16 11.39
C HIS A 627 -12.88 19.69 11.53
N CYS A 628 -13.25 18.85 10.55
CA CYS A 628 -13.19 17.39 10.66
C CYS A 628 -11.79 16.85 10.97
N GLY A 629 -10.73 17.52 10.52
CA GLY A 629 -9.35 17.12 10.79
C GLY A 629 -8.86 17.39 12.22
N GLU A 630 -9.51 18.32 12.93
CA GLU A 630 -9.07 18.80 14.25
C GLU A 630 -10.08 18.49 15.36
N ALA A 631 -11.08 17.65 15.10
CA ALA A 631 -12.18 17.38 16.03
C ALA A 631 -11.70 16.86 17.40
N GLY A 632 -10.72 15.95 17.43
CA GLY A 632 -10.12 15.47 18.68
C GLY A 632 -9.47 16.60 19.49
N ALA A 633 -8.68 17.45 18.84
CA ALA A 633 -8.04 18.60 19.48
C ALA A 633 -9.07 19.60 20.03
N ILE A 634 -10.16 19.84 19.31
CA ILE A 634 -11.27 20.69 19.78
C ILE A 634 -11.91 20.10 21.03
N GLY A 635 -12.21 18.80 21.04
CA GLY A 635 -12.72 18.12 22.22
C GLY A 635 -11.80 18.23 23.43
N ALA A 636 -10.49 18.05 23.22
CA ALA A 636 -9.49 18.19 24.28
C ALA A 636 -9.43 19.62 24.85
N ALA A 637 -9.54 20.64 24.00
CA ALA A 637 -9.57 22.03 24.44
C ALA A 637 -10.83 22.34 25.28
N LEU A 638 -12.00 21.82 24.85
CA LEU A 638 -13.27 21.97 25.56
C LEU A 638 -13.23 21.30 26.94
N GLU A 639 -12.63 20.12 27.03
CA GLU A 639 -12.45 19.41 28.30
C GLU A 639 -11.47 20.13 29.23
N ALA A 640 -10.34 20.62 28.71
CA ALA A 640 -9.39 21.42 29.49
C ALA A 640 -10.06 22.67 30.07
N ARG A 641 -10.88 23.38 29.26
CA ARG A 641 -11.68 24.51 29.72
C ARG A 641 -12.61 24.14 30.87
N TRP A 642 -13.31 23.01 30.76
CA TRP A 642 -14.21 22.56 31.81
C TRP A 642 -13.46 22.20 33.10
N GLN A 643 -12.38 21.41 33.00
CA GLN A 643 -11.55 20.98 34.13
C GLN A 643 -10.92 22.17 34.88
N VAL A 644 -10.35 23.12 34.15
CA VAL A 644 -9.81 24.35 34.76
C VAL A 644 -10.91 25.16 35.43
N GLY A 645 -12.09 25.26 34.81
CA GLY A 645 -13.25 25.92 35.42
C GLY A 645 -13.70 25.28 36.73
N GLN A 646 -13.57 23.95 36.89
CA GLN A 646 -13.87 23.25 38.14
C GLN A 646 -12.78 23.42 39.20
N ARG A 647 -11.50 23.44 38.79
CA ARG A 647 -10.36 23.54 39.71
C ARG A 647 -10.05 24.96 40.14
N GLY A 648 -10.37 25.95 39.31
CA GLY A 648 -10.05 27.36 39.49
C GLY A 648 -8.69 27.79 38.91
N GLU A 649 -7.77 26.86 38.69
CA GLU A 649 -6.45 27.14 38.10
C GLU A 649 -5.99 26.01 37.16
N SER A 650 -5.06 26.34 36.26
CA SER A 650 -4.41 25.39 35.35
C SER A 650 -3.14 24.81 35.98
N ARG A 651 -2.88 23.54 35.70
CA ARG A 651 -1.63 22.84 36.06
C ARG A 651 -0.59 22.89 34.94
N PHE A 652 -0.97 23.36 33.76
CA PHE A 652 -0.09 23.39 32.60
C PHE A 652 1.19 24.18 32.90
N ILE A 653 2.35 23.64 32.53
CA ILE A 653 3.66 24.24 32.82
C ILE A 653 3.88 25.63 32.19
N GLY A 654 2.96 26.06 31.31
CA GLY A 654 3.01 27.32 30.61
C GLY A 654 3.57 27.20 29.20
N LEU A 655 3.11 28.09 28.31
CA LEU A 655 3.36 28.00 26.87
C LEU A 655 4.85 28.04 26.52
N GLU A 656 5.59 29.01 27.04
CA GLU A 656 7.02 29.14 26.73
C GLU A 656 7.83 27.98 27.34
N ALA A 657 7.46 27.50 28.53
CA ALA A 657 8.11 26.35 29.14
C ALA A 657 7.89 25.07 28.32
N ALA A 658 6.68 24.88 27.78
CA ALA A 658 6.36 23.77 26.90
C ALA A 658 7.11 23.85 25.55
N ILE A 659 7.19 25.04 24.93
CA ILE A 659 7.93 25.25 23.68
C ILE A 659 9.44 25.00 23.86
N HIS A 660 9.99 25.35 25.03
CA HIS A 660 11.41 25.19 25.36
C HIS A 660 11.73 23.92 26.16
N LEU A 661 10.81 22.95 26.20
CA LEU A 661 11.03 21.67 26.87
C LEU A 661 12.24 20.94 26.26
N GLU A 662 13.18 20.55 27.12
CA GLU A 662 14.30 19.70 26.75
C GLU A 662 13.89 18.23 26.92
N TYR A 663 14.36 17.36 26.03
CA TYR A 663 14.17 15.92 26.20
C TYR A 663 15.35 15.14 25.61
N THR A 664 15.54 13.93 26.13
CA THR A 664 16.46 12.94 25.57
C THR A 664 15.69 11.66 25.30
N ALA A 665 15.77 11.15 24.08
CA ALA A 665 15.20 9.87 23.69
C ALA A 665 16.32 8.84 23.52
N ARG A 666 16.14 7.64 24.08
CA ARG A 666 17.13 6.55 23.99
C ARG A 666 16.46 5.22 23.68
N THR A 667 17.02 4.50 22.72
CA THR A 667 16.61 3.17 22.29
C THR A 667 17.85 2.31 22.12
N ASP A 668 18.37 1.76 23.21
CA ASP A 668 19.62 0.98 23.26
C ASP A 668 19.44 -0.34 24.02
N ALA A 669 20.53 -1.10 24.19
CA ALA A 669 20.52 -2.38 24.92
C ALA A 669 19.95 -2.26 26.35
N THR A 670 20.16 -1.13 27.03
CA THR A 670 19.65 -0.88 28.39
C THR A 670 18.13 -0.68 28.43
N THR A 671 17.54 -0.29 27.30
CA THR A 671 16.10 -0.09 27.16
C THR A 671 15.36 -1.33 26.68
N ARG A 672 16.06 -2.42 26.32
CA ARG A 672 15.42 -3.67 25.89
C ARG A 672 14.51 -4.25 26.98
N CYS A 673 13.35 -4.75 26.58
CA CYS A 673 12.40 -5.42 27.46
C CYS A 673 12.91 -6.82 27.84
N GLY A 674 12.94 -7.15 29.13
CA GLY A 674 13.36 -8.47 29.61
C GLY A 674 12.22 -9.41 30.02
N PHE A 675 10.96 -9.03 29.80
CA PHE A 675 9.80 -9.75 30.34
C PHE A 675 9.43 -11.03 29.57
N CYS A 676 9.87 -11.18 28.32
CA CYS A 676 9.65 -12.36 27.49
C CYS A 676 10.74 -12.47 26.41
N ASP A 677 10.81 -13.62 25.75
CA ASP A 677 11.83 -13.94 24.74
C ASP A 677 11.82 -13.02 23.51
N ASN A 678 10.76 -12.22 23.31
CA ASN A 678 10.71 -11.24 22.22
C ASN A 678 11.71 -10.09 22.36
N HIS A 679 12.26 -9.85 23.56
CA HIS A 679 13.26 -8.80 23.84
C HIS A 679 12.98 -7.44 23.17
N CYS A 680 11.72 -7.00 23.23
CA CYS A 680 11.24 -5.83 22.49
C CYS A 680 12.10 -4.58 22.74
N ALA A 681 12.38 -3.82 21.68
CA ALA A 681 12.93 -2.47 21.80
C ALA A 681 11.92 -1.56 22.51
N ARG A 682 12.39 -0.75 23.47
CA ARG A 682 11.60 0.32 24.10
C ARG A 682 12.35 1.63 23.93
N THR A 683 11.63 2.74 23.84
CA THR A 683 12.23 4.06 23.68
C THR A 683 11.95 4.87 24.93
N PHE A 684 12.97 5.07 25.76
CA PHE A 684 12.77 5.90 26.95
C PHE A 684 12.90 7.36 26.54
N ILE A 685 11.86 8.14 26.83
CA ILE A 685 11.84 9.58 26.62
C ILE A 685 11.90 10.24 27.99
N ASP A 686 13.06 10.81 28.30
CA ASP A 686 13.26 11.60 29.52
C ASP A 686 13.08 13.08 29.18
N THR A 687 12.13 13.75 29.82
CA THR A 687 11.89 15.19 29.64
C THR A 687 12.44 15.98 30.81
N ARG A 688 12.83 17.23 30.55
CA ARG A 688 13.23 18.21 31.56
C ARG A 688 12.64 19.57 31.22
N THR A 689 11.84 20.09 32.15
CA THR A 689 11.29 21.45 32.06
C THR A 689 12.40 22.48 32.33
N PRO A 690 12.27 23.74 31.84
CA PRO A 690 13.19 24.82 32.20
C PRO A 690 13.30 25.07 33.72
N GLN A 691 12.26 24.70 34.48
CA GLN A 691 12.20 24.78 35.94
C GLN A 691 12.87 23.57 36.64
N GLY A 692 13.38 22.60 35.87
CA GLY A 692 14.16 21.46 36.38
C GLY A 692 13.37 20.21 36.72
N ALA A 693 12.03 20.21 36.58
CA ALA A 693 11.22 19.00 36.75
C ALA A 693 11.50 17.99 35.63
N THR A 694 11.64 16.71 35.99
CA THR A 694 11.91 15.62 35.06
C THR A 694 10.77 14.60 35.03
N SER A 695 10.54 14.00 33.86
CA SER A 695 9.60 12.88 33.70
C SER A 695 10.21 11.83 32.76
N ARG A 696 9.81 10.56 32.90
CA ARG A 696 10.21 9.49 31.97
C ARG A 696 8.97 8.79 31.43
N TYR A 697 8.95 8.63 30.11
CA TYR A 697 8.02 7.78 29.38
C TYR A 697 8.78 6.61 28.73
N ILE A 698 8.10 5.48 28.49
CA ILE A 698 8.66 4.22 27.97
C ILE A 698 7.95 3.79 26.70
#